data_AF-G0U3P2-F1
#
_entry.id   AF-G0U3P2-F1
#
_cell.length_a   1.000
_cell.length_b   1.000
_cell.length_c   1.000
_cell.angle_alpha   90.00
_cell.angle_beta   90.00
_cell.angle_gamma   90.00
#
_symmetry.space_group_name_H-M   'P 1'
#
loop_
_entity.id
_entity.type
_entity.pdbx_description
1 polymer ?
#
loop_
_entity_poly.entity_id
_entity_poly.type
_entity_poly.pdbx_seq_one_letter_code
_entity_poly.pdbx_strand_id
1 'polypeptide(L)'
;MVICDPVCGVVPVGGVAAATSSSVFSDLRELNEAKVANIISYLDDVVSTGPKSGFQLAATPSCEAPFPHQDAAPISRVLDIGLPHNPSTLLHGKQTDLTQQQGPDPFVQPQPSSASASCFTSYVVGGSLDPHLGVYHGIKAKIEALQFSNDELRAENEDLRARVKIARQREEERVAEERASVRGELESLRKEMQEERENHKCALQELRRERTQLTLAVESLTTQLRQEMSRREEEIARLESANATAITQLKARWQSQEKVAREKWKIAEAKRIKESTLQSLEPDIVLLLNRHKAEKARMREEFENELRQRDEVIAAKEATLEESRARLEREAEAARVREQQEFRDRLNEETSRVNRQLEVERRAARQKHDDLEAFCEERKNTMQREIAQLQREVFVLREAAETEKAKFHDAVAREVANITANSNQIVSDLKEKLMLEFSLREKETQSHNAQYLAAREEELRRKYEAERDAAISEVTRRVEQQRLKAITESHDVDNVLRDRMARVGRENERLRAELELLQSQMKTAVEEIERKEKEVAREREANELTDQRVRAIEEKVRSECETRMHVLDAEWQRKLRQFEIKHVEEVGAMQYELEKAGIELQAVRNAAILEQKSIEQKHNAELTCINEKVLVALATRDNTLKTQTEQISVLQEALRLRDEHIARHRQLL
;
A
#
# COMPACT_ATOMS: atom_id res chain seq x y z
N MET A 1 -68.01 35.47 -48.54
CA MET A 1 -68.45 34.61 -49.66
C MET A 1 -68.00 33.20 -49.31
N VAL A 2 -68.97 32.29 -49.27
CA VAL A 2 -68.92 30.93 -48.71
C VAL A 2 -68.15 29.98 -49.64
N ILE A 3 -67.61 28.88 -49.07
CA ILE A 3 -67.48 27.48 -49.55
C ILE A 3 -66.16 26.90 -48.99
N CYS A 4 -66.18 26.29 -47.80
CA CYS A 4 -66.42 24.87 -47.46
C CYS A 4 -65.16 23.98 -47.45
N ASP A 5 -64.87 23.41 -46.27
CA ASP A 5 -64.12 22.15 -46.07
C ASP A 5 -64.80 20.96 -46.80
N PRO A 6 -64.13 19.79 -46.92
CA PRO A 6 -64.33 18.74 -45.90
C PRO A 6 -63.10 17.85 -45.59
N VAL A 7 -62.84 17.72 -44.29
CA VAL A 7 -62.72 16.52 -43.43
C VAL A 7 -62.63 15.09 -44.04
N CYS A 8 -61.69 14.32 -43.45
CA CYS A 8 -61.60 12.86 -43.16
C CYS A 8 -61.02 11.85 -44.17
N GLY A 9 -60.09 11.03 -43.67
CA GLY A 9 -59.72 9.73 -44.25
C GLY A 9 -58.47 9.08 -43.65
N VAL A 10 -58.64 8.35 -42.55
CA VAL A 10 -57.65 7.44 -41.92
C VAL A 10 -57.49 6.16 -42.74
N VAL A 11 -56.27 5.59 -42.81
CA VAL A 11 -55.89 4.16 -42.57
C VAL A 11 -54.53 3.83 -43.23
N PRO A 12 -53.68 2.96 -42.63
CA PRO A 12 -52.23 2.92 -42.79
C PRO A 12 -51.72 1.67 -43.52
N VAL A 13 -50.59 1.74 -44.25
CA VAL A 13 -49.77 0.57 -44.63
C VAL A 13 -48.34 1.03 -44.96
N GLY A 14 -47.33 0.27 -44.48
CA GLY A 14 -46.09 0.09 -45.23
C GLY A 14 -44.81 0.41 -44.47
N GLY A 15 -44.35 -0.54 -43.65
CA GLY A 15 -43.07 -0.47 -42.96
C GLY A 15 -41.86 -0.50 -43.92
N VAL A 16 -40.81 0.20 -43.51
CA VAL A 16 -39.44 -0.06 -43.97
C VAL A 16 -38.55 -0.04 -42.74
N ALA A 17 -38.01 -1.22 -42.44
CA ALA A 17 -37.05 -1.46 -41.38
C ALA A 17 -35.74 -0.73 -41.68
N ALA A 18 -35.29 0.12 -40.75
CA ALA A 18 -33.97 0.72 -40.77
C ALA A 18 -33.18 0.24 -39.54
N ALA A 19 -32.34 -0.76 -39.80
CA ALA A 19 -31.06 -1.08 -39.17
C ALA A 19 -30.84 -0.67 -37.69
N THR A 20 -31.08 -1.62 -36.79
CA THR A 20 -30.38 -1.73 -35.51
C THR A 20 -28.92 -2.11 -35.75
N SER A 21 -28.02 -1.14 -35.63
CA SER A 21 -26.57 -1.37 -35.55
C SER A 21 -25.95 -0.48 -34.47
N SER A 22 -26.23 -0.81 -33.21
CA SER A 22 -25.50 -0.26 -32.06
C SER A 22 -25.82 -1.07 -30.80
N SER A 23 -25.25 -2.27 -30.65
CA SER A 23 -25.20 -2.96 -29.35
C SER A 23 -24.15 -4.08 -29.33
N VAL A 24 -22.89 -3.75 -29.59
CA VAL A 24 -21.75 -4.68 -29.31
C VAL A 24 -20.84 -4.13 -28.21
N PHE A 25 -20.99 -2.85 -27.84
CA PHE A 25 -20.27 -2.24 -26.72
C PHE A 25 -20.99 -2.34 -25.37
N SER A 26 -22.27 -2.75 -25.33
CA SER A 26 -22.98 -3.02 -24.08
C SER A 26 -22.58 -4.38 -23.48
N ASP A 27 -22.39 -5.41 -24.29
CA ASP A 27 -22.07 -6.76 -23.80
C ASP A 27 -20.71 -6.84 -23.09
N LEU A 28 -19.72 -6.04 -23.53
CA LEU A 28 -18.43 -5.96 -22.84
C LEU A 28 -18.54 -5.21 -21.51
N ARG A 29 -19.48 -4.26 -21.39
CA ARG A 29 -19.74 -3.57 -20.13
C ARG A 29 -20.46 -4.48 -19.15
N GLU A 30 -21.49 -5.19 -19.60
CA GLU A 30 -22.24 -6.18 -18.82
C GLU A 30 -21.34 -7.35 -18.37
N LEU A 31 -20.44 -7.84 -19.23
CA LEU A 31 -19.49 -8.90 -18.87
C LEU A 31 -18.46 -8.42 -17.83
N ASN A 32 -18.10 -7.14 -17.85
CA ASN A 32 -17.19 -6.57 -16.86
C ASN A 32 -17.92 -6.28 -15.54
N GLU A 33 -19.17 -5.81 -15.61
CA GLU A 33 -20.03 -5.56 -14.45
C GLU A 33 -20.38 -6.87 -13.74
N ALA A 34 -20.64 -7.95 -14.48
CA ALA A 34 -20.85 -9.29 -13.93
C ALA A 34 -19.57 -9.86 -13.28
N LYS A 35 -18.38 -9.61 -13.85
CA LYS A 35 -17.10 -10.03 -13.25
C LYS A 35 -16.78 -9.23 -12.00
N VAL A 36 -17.02 -7.92 -12.01
CA VAL A 36 -16.85 -7.05 -10.84
C VAL A 36 -17.84 -7.43 -9.74
N ALA A 37 -19.10 -7.72 -10.07
CA ALA A 37 -20.10 -8.19 -9.12
C ALA A 37 -19.73 -9.56 -8.50
N ASN A 38 -19.15 -10.47 -9.29
CA ASN A 38 -18.71 -11.77 -8.80
C ASN A 38 -17.47 -11.65 -7.91
N ILE A 39 -16.55 -10.73 -8.21
CA ILE A 39 -15.39 -10.42 -7.35
C ILE A 39 -15.85 -9.78 -6.03
N ILE A 40 -16.81 -8.86 -6.08
CA ILE A 40 -17.36 -8.22 -4.87
C ILE A 40 -18.13 -9.26 -4.03
N SER A 41 -18.92 -10.15 -4.65
CA SER A 41 -19.57 -11.26 -3.96
C SER A 41 -18.58 -12.21 -3.29
N TYR A 42 -17.44 -12.49 -3.92
CA TYR A 42 -16.40 -13.34 -3.35
C TYR A 42 -15.68 -12.64 -2.19
N LEU A 43 -15.53 -11.32 -2.24
CA LEU A 43 -14.95 -10.53 -1.16
C LEU A 43 -15.93 -10.37 0.01
N ASP A 44 -17.23 -10.20 -0.23
CA ASP A 44 -18.26 -10.16 0.82
C ASP A 44 -18.44 -11.51 1.54
N ASP A 45 -18.29 -12.65 0.84
CA ASP A 45 -18.29 -13.98 1.46
C ASP A 45 -17.03 -14.25 2.31
N VAL A 46 -15.89 -13.67 1.92
CA VAL A 46 -14.63 -13.77 2.70
C VAL A 46 -14.67 -12.82 3.91
N VAL A 47 -15.35 -11.68 3.83
CA VAL A 47 -15.56 -10.77 4.97
C VAL A 47 -16.61 -11.32 5.95
N SER A 48 -17.57 -12.12 5.47
CA SER A 48 -18.63 -12.73 6.30
C SER A 48 -18.19 -13.98 7.07
N THR A 49 -16.96 -14.47 6.87
CA THR A 49 -16.41 -15.65 7.56
C THR A 49 -15.27 -15.34 8.55
N GLY A 50 -15.26 -14.13 9.11
CA GLY A 50 -14.44 -13.75 10.27
C GLY A 50 -15.13 -14.06 11.61
N PRO A 51 -14.41 -14.50 12.66
CA PRO A 51 -14.99 -14.97 13.91
C PRO A 51 -15.67 -13.83 14.67
N LYS A 52 -16.92 -14.07 15.07
CA LYS A 52 -17.75 -13.17 15.89
C LYS A 52 -17.08 -12.88 17.24
N SER A 53 -16.39 -11.74 17.36
CA SER A 53 -16.13 -11.10 18.66
C SER A 53 -17.30 -10.17 18.97
N GLY A 54 -18.27 -10.66 19.73
CA GLY A 54 -19.32 -9.83 20.30
C GLY A 54 -18.75 -8.95 21.41
N PHE A 55 -18.84 -7.63 21.23
CA PHE A 55 -18.75 -6.66 22.32
C PHE A 55 -19.96 -5.74 22.22
N GLN A 56 -21.02 -6.11 22.95
CA GLN A 56 -22.12 -5.21 23.28
C GLN A 56 -21.72 -4.41 24.52
N LEU A 57 -21.79 -3.09 24.40
CA LEU A 57 -21.83 -2.17 25.53
C LEU A 57 -23.17 -2.34 26.27
N ALA A 58 -23.11 -2.64 27.56
CA ALA A 58 -24.15 -2.26 28.50
C ALA A 58 -23.58 -2.12 29.92
N ALA A 59 -23.90 -0.97 30.51
CA ALA A 59 -23.74 -0.48 31.87
C ALA A 59 -23.53 -1.49 33.02
N THR A 60 -22.58 -1.16 33.90
CA THR A 60 -22.54 -1.57 35.32
C THR A 60 -23.36 -0.59 36.18
N PRO A 61 -23.94 -1.04 37.31
CA PRO A 61 -23.25 -0.75 38.57
C PRO A 61 -23.28 -1.85 39.66
N SER A 62 -22.24 -1.77 40.50
CA SER A 62 -22.12 -2.10 41.94
C SER A 62 -22.10 -3.53 42.49
N CYS A 63 -21.04 -3.74 43.30
CA CYS A 63 -20.96 -4.35 44.65
C CYS A 63 -20.70 -5.85 44.86
N GLU A 64 -19.61 -6.06 45.62
CA GLU A 64 -19.38 -7.00 46.75
C GLU A 64 -19.16 -8.51 46.51
N ALA A 65 -17.87 -8.91 46.60
CA ALA A 65 -17.26 -10.01 47.39
C ALA A 65 -17.79 -11.48 47.27
N PRO A 66 -17.17 -12.47 47.94
CA PRO A 66 -15.80 -12.98 47.80
C PRO A 66 -15.75 -14.50 47.40
N PHE A 67 -14.53 -15.00 47.10
CA PHE A 67 -14.04 -16.40 46.97
C PHE A 67 -14.90 -17.54 47.57
N PRO A 68 -14.88 -18.82 47.07
CA PRO A 68 -13.63 -19.60 46.96
C PRO A 68 -13.55 -20.85 46.00
N HIS A 69 -12.37 -21.51 46.05
CA HIS A 69 -12.03 -22.95 45.81
C HIS A 69 -12.12 -23.59 44.40
N GLN A 70 -10.97 -24.06 43.88
CA GLN A 70 -10.60 -25.46 43.56
C GLN A 70 -11.41 -26.15 42.46
N ASP A 71 -10.78 -26.54 41.34
CA ASP A 71 -10.35 -27.93 41.13
C ASP A 71 -9.66 -28.18 39.77
N ALA A 72 -8.96 -29.31 39.75
CA ALA A 72 -8.03 -29.85 38.77
C ALA A 72 -8.60 -30.21 37.38
N ALA A 73 -7.78 -29.95 36.34
CA ALA A 73 -7.41 -30.80 35.16
C ALA A 73 -8.52 -31.57 34.37
N PRO A 74 -8.22 -32.37 33.31
CA PRO A 74 -7.06 -32.47 32.40
C PRO A 74 -7.48 -32.55 30.88
N ILE A 75 -6.55 -32.99 30.02
CA ILE A 75 -6.72 -33.66 28.69
C ILE A 75 -6.69 -32.69 27.47
N SER A 76 -5.61 -32.57 26.69
CA SER A 76 -4.91 -33.50 25.76
C SER A 76 -5.41 -33.49 24.29
N ARG A 77 -4.42 -33.47 23.38
CA ARG A 77 -4.38 -34.07 22.00
C ARG A 77 -5.18 -33.38 20.88
N VAL A 78 -4.77 -33.33 19.60
CA VAL A 78 -3.74 -34.04 18.80
C VAL A 78 -3.57 -33.31 17.44
N LEU A 79 -2.34 -33.16 16.90
CA LEU A 79 -1.78 -33.66 15.61
C LEU A 79 -0.46 -32.87 15.41
N ASP A 80 0.76 -33.39 15.26
CA ASP A 80 1.35 -34.62 14.70
C ASP A 80 1.31 -34.74 13.17
N ILE A 81 2.52 -34.69 12.58
CA ILE A 81 3.08 -35.10 11.28
C ILE A 81 4.45 -34.38 11.23
N GLY A 82 5.64 -34.97 11.20
CA GLY A 82 6.08 -36.33 10.91
C GLY A 82 7.23 -36.26 9.89
N LEU A 83 8.42 -36.80 10.22
CA LEU A 83 9.45 -37.34 9.30
C LEU A 83 10.65 -37.91 10.15
N PRO A 84 11.46 -38.86 9.61
CA PRO A 84 11.76 -40.12 10.31
C PRO A 84 13.25 -40.55 10.33
N HIS A 85 13.51 -41.57 11.18
CA HIS A 85 14.46 -42.71 11.05
C HIS A 85 16.00 -42.50 10.89
N ASN A 86 16.73 -42.73 12.00
CA ASN A 86 17.72 -43.82 12.32
C ASN A 86 18.65 -44.45 11.23
N PRO A 87 19.79 -45.13 11.56
CA PRO A 87 20.27 -45.63 12.89
C PRO A 87 21.80 -45.54 13.20
N SER A 88 22.18 -46.07 14.39
CA SER A 88 23.45 -46.74 14.77
C SER A 88 24.67 -45.90 15.24
N THR A 89 25.52 -46.21 16.24
CA THR A 89 25.66 -47.18 17.37
C THR A 89 26.94 -46.78 18.18
N LEU A 90 27.11 -47.26 19.43
CA LEU A 90 28.36 -47.48 20.25
C LEU A 90 28.63 -46.45 21.39
N LEU A 91 28.39 -46.83 22.67
CA LEU A 91 29.31 -47.43 23.70
C LEU A 91 30.09 -46.35 24.49
N HIS A 92 30.32 -46.32 25.81
CA HIS A 92 30.44 -47.26 26.96
C HIS A 92 30.18 -46.40 28.25
N GLY A 93 29.47 -46.82 29.32
CA GLY A 93 29.89 -47.74 30.40
C GLY A 93 30.60 -46.98 31.56
N LYS A 94 30.44 -47.22 32.88
CA LYS A 94 29.68 -48.22 33.64
C LYS A 94 29.76 -47.88 35.16
N GLN A 95 28.75 -48.36 35.86
CA GLN A 95 28.55 -48.61 37.29
C GLN A 95 29.58 -49.60 37.87
N THR A 96 29.90 -49.56 39.18
CA THR A 96 30.40 -50.76 39.90
C THR A 96 30.20 -50.71 41.42
N ASP A 97 29.58 -51.77 41.91
CA ASP A 97 29.52 -52.26 43.29
C ASP A 97 30.70 -53.21 43.61
N LEU A 98 30.98 -53.28 44.92
CA LEU A 98 31.58 -54.31 45.78
C LEU A 98 32.20 -55.63 45.26
N THR A 99 33.30 -55.97 45.97
CA THR A 99 33.78 -57.29 46.51
C THR A 99 34.77 -58.22 45.76
N GLN A 100 35.90 -58.45 46.49
CA GLN A 100 36.63 -59.71 46.79
C GLN A 100 37.60 -60.42 45.79
N GLN A 101 38.82 -60.61 46.33
CA GLN A 101 39.69 -61.81 46.36
C GLN A 101 40.97 -61.95 45.49
N GLN A 102 42.08 -62.16 46.24
CA GLN A 102 43.27 -63.04 46.05
C GLN A 102 44.47 -62.62 45.16
N GLY A 103 45.68 -62.81 45.73
CA GLY A 103 47.03 -62.38 45.27
C GLY A 103 47.69 -63.24 44.17
N PRO A 104 49.05 -63.28 44.00
CA PRO A 104 50.12 -63.25 45.02
C PRO A 104 51.37 -62.36 44.74
N ASP A 105 52.28 -62.36 45.73
CA ASP A 105 53.69 -61.90 45.91
C ASP A 105 54.69 -62.02 44.71
N PRO A 106 55.95 -61.45 44.72
CA PRO A 106 56.81 -61.24 45.91
C PRO A 106 57.83 -60.04 45.95
N PHE A 107 58.53 -59.93 47.10
CA PHE A 107 59.88 -59.31 47.39
C PHE A 107 60.04 -57.78 47.22
N VAL A 108 60.51 -56.95 48.17
CA VAL A 108 61.72 -57.01 49.04
C VAL A 108 61.55 -56.18 50.34
N GLN A 109 62.05 -56.75 51.44
CA GLN A 109 62.38 -56.29 52.81
C GLN A 109 63.21 -54.98 52.97
N PRO A 110 63.65 -54.56 54.19
CA PRO A 110 63.28 -54.93 55.59
C PRO A 110 62.93 -53.69 56.48
N GLN A 111 62.03 -53.74 57.48
CA GLN A 111 62.17 -54.28 58.86
C GLN A 111 63.24 -53.57 59.74
N PRO A 112 63.21 -53.61 61.11
CA PRO A 112 62.14 -54.11 62.01
C PRO A 112 62.04 -53.44 63.44
N SER A 113 61.14 -54.04 64.25
CA SER A 113 61.26 -54.30 65.70
C SER A 113 60.82 -53.19 66.67
N SER A 114 60.15 -53.46 67.80
CA SER A 114 59.99 -54.73 68.52
C SER A 114 58.79 -54.68 69.47
N ALA A 115 58.12 -55.82 69.59
CA ALA A 115 57.42 -56.21 70.80
C ALA A 115 58.42 -56.54 71.93
N SER A 116 57.97 -56.36 73.18
CA SER A 116 58.47 -56.97 74.43
C SER A 116 57.33 -56.77 75.44
N ALA A 117 56.65 -57.76 76.04
CA ALA A 117 57.08 -59.00 76.69
C ALA A 117 58.23 -58.77 77.68
N SER A 118 57.90 -58.64 78.97
CA SER A 118 58.86 -58.78 80.07
C SER A 118 58.12 -59.14 81.37
N CYS A 119 58.04 -60.44 81.62
CA CYS A 119 57.96 -61.03 82.94
C CYS A 119 59.33 -60.87 83.63
N PHE A 120 59.40 -60.29 84.81
CA PHE A 120 60.44 -60.51 85.82
C PHE A 120 59.79 -60.22 87.19
N THR A 121 59.40 -61.21 88.01
CA THR A 121 60.23 -61.92 89.00
C THR A 121 61.35 -61.09 89.63
N SER A 122 61.13 -60.59 90.85
CA SER A 122 62.20 -60.28 91.79
C SER A 122 61.76 -60.52 93.24
N TYR A 123 62.20 -61.68 93.74
CA TYR A 123 62.74 -61.95 95.08
C TYR A 123 62.00 -61.51 96.35
N VAL A 124 61.40 -62.54 96.95
CA VAL A 124 61.34 -62.78 98.40
C VAL A 124 62.75 -62.75 99.00
N VAL A 125 62.99 -61.88 99.99
CA VAL A 125 64.03 -62.09 101.00
C VAL A 125 63.33 -62.18 102.35
N GLY A 126 63.28 -63.39 102.90
CA GLY A 126 62.87 -63.67 104.26
C GLY A 126 64.05 -63.69 105.23
N GLY A 127 63.70 -63.54 106.51
CA GLY A 127 64.58 -63.68 107.69
C GLY A 127 65.02 -62.31 108.23
N SER A 128 64.88 -61.95 109.50
CA SER A 128 64.59 -62.73 110.71
C SER A 128 64.32 -61.75 111.87
N LEU A 129 63.43 -62.14 112.78
CA LEU A 129 63.22 -61.64 114.16
C LEU A 129 62.79 -60.16 114.34
N ASP A 130 61.48 -59.89 114.45
CA ASP A 130 60.82 -59.49 115.72
C ASP A 130 59.30 -59.16 115.47
N PRO A 131 58.33 -59.95 115.99
CA PRO A 131 57.01 -60.07 115.37
C PRO A 131 55.92 -59.09 115.86
N HIS A 132 56.20 -57.78 115.90
CA HIS A 132 55.14 -56.77 116.14
C HIS A 132 55.24 -55.44 115.33
N LEU A 133 56.26 -55.24 114.47
CA LEU A 133 56.42 -54.00 113.65
C LEU A 133 56.31 -54.16 112.11
N GLY A 134 56.30 -55.39 111.57
CA GLY A 134 56.36 -55.65 110.12
C GLY A 134 55.03 -55.55 109.34
N VAL A 135 53.88 -55.73 110.00
CA VAL A 135 52.55 -55.63 109.36
C VAL A 135 52.24 -54.18 108.97
N TYR A 136 52.69 -53.21 109.77
CA TYR A 136 52.49 -51.78 109.50
C TYR A 136 53.31 -51.27 108.32
N HIS A 137 54.54 -51.78 108.15
CA HIS A 137 55.41 -51.37 107.04
C HIS A 137 54.98 -51.98 105.69
N GLY A 138 54.48 -53.21 105.67
CA GLY A 138 53.93 -53.83 104.45
C GLY A 138 52.63 -53.17 103.98
N ILE A 139 51.75 -52.78 104.91
CA ILE A 139 50.53 -52.02 104.59
C ILE A 139 50.90 -50.60 104.14
N LYS A 140 51.87 -49.95 104.78
CA LYS A 140 52.36 -48.62 104.39
C LYS A 140 52.98 -48.61 102.99
N ALA A 141 53.86 -49.55 102.67
CA ALA A 141 54.46 -49.68 101.33
C ALA A 141 53.40 -49.97 100.26
N LYS A 142 52.36 -50.75 100.58
CA LYS A 142 51.25 -51.00 99.66
C LYS A 142 50.33 -49.78 99.49
N ILE A 143 50.12 -48.99 100.55
CA ILE A 143 49.41 -47.71 100.47
C ILE A 143 50.22 -46.71 99.63
N GLU A 144 51.53 -46.60 99.84
CA GLU A 144 52.41 -45.71 99.06
C GLU A 144 52.47 -46.12 97.58
N ALA A 145 52.55 -47.41 97.26
CA ALA A 145 52.50 -47.90 95.89
C ALA A 145 51.12 -47.67 95.23
N LEU A 146 50.03 -47.84 95.97
CA LEU A 146 48.68 -47.52 95.49
C LEU A 146 48.47 -46.01 95.35
N GLN A 147 49.06 -45.18 96.21
CA GLN A 147 49.03 -43.72 96.09
C GLN A 147 49.79 -43.27 94.85
N PHE A 148 51.01 -43.79 94.64
CA PHE A 148 51.79 -43.50 93.44
C PHE A 148 51.06 -43.93 92.17
N SER A 149 50.49 -45.13 92.14
CA SER A 149 49.66 -45.59 91.01
C SER A 149 48.39 -44.74 90.84
N ASN A 150 47.77 -44.26 91.92
CA ASN A 150 46.61 -43.37 91.84
C ASN A 150 47.00 -42.00 91.27
N ASP A 151 48.16 -41.47 91.67
CA ASP A 151 48.68 -40.19 91.20
C ASP A 151 49.15 -40.28 89.74
N GLU A 152 49.75 -41.40 89.32
CA GLU A 152 50.04 -41.69 87.90
C GLU A 152 48.75 -41.78 87.07
N LEU A 153 47.72 -42.49 87.54
CA LEU A 153 46.43 -42.59 86.85
C LEU A 153 45.66 -41.26 86.83
N ARG A 154 45.87 -40.40 87.83
CA ARG A 154 45.34 -39.02 87.84
C ARG A 154 46.06 -38.16 86.82
N ALA A 155 47.40 -38.20 86.79
CA ALA A 155 48.19 -37.48 85.80
C ALA A 155 47.86 -37.95 84.37
N GLU A 156 47.70 -39.25 84.15
CA GLU A 156 47.27 -39.81 82.87
C GLU A 156 45.83 -39.41 82.52
N ASN A 157 44.90 -39.38 83.49
CA ASN A 157 43.55 -38.84 83.27
C ASN A 157 43.57 -37.36 82.91
N GLU A 158 44.42 -36.57 83.55
CA GLU A 158 44.58 -35.14 83.26
C GLU A 158 45.18 -34.93 81.86
N ASP A 159 46.19 -35.71 81.48
CA ASP A 159 46.76 -35.69 80.13
C ASP A 159 45.74 -36.11 79.07
N LEU A 160 44.98 -37.19 79.31
CA LEU A 160 43.90 -37.62 78.41
C LEU A 160 42.79 -36.56 78.32
N ARG A 161 42.41 -35.91 79.42
CA ARG A 161 41.45 -34.80 79.41
C ARG A 161 41.99 -33.60 78.64
N ALA A 162 43.27 -33.27 78.79
CA ALA A 162 43.92 -32.20 78.04
C ALA A 162 43.96 -32.53 76.53
N ARG A 163 44.31 -33.77 76.15
CA ARG A 163 44.30 -34.25 74.77
C ARG A 163 42.90 -34.22 74.16
N VAL A 164 41.88 -34.68 74.90
CA VAL A 164 40.47 -34.61 74.46
C VAL A 164 40.01 -33.16 74.31
N LYS A 165 40.40 -32.27 75.22
CA LYS A 165 40.08 -30.84 75.14
C LYS A 165 40.72 -30.20 73.90
N ILE A 166 42.00 -30.47 73.64
CA ILE A 166 42.70 -29.98 72.44
C ILE A 166 42.09 -30.58 71.17
N ALA A 167 41.73 -31.87 71.16
CA ALA A 167 41.07 -32.50 70.02
C ALA A 167 39.69 -31.87 69.75
N ARG A 168 38.90 -31.58 70.79
CA ARG A 168 37.62 -30.85 70.67
C ARG A 168 37.82 -29.44 70.14
N GLN A 169 38.81 -28.70 70.65
CA GLN A 169 39.12 -27.36 70.14
C GLN A 169 39.51 -27.37 68.67
N ARG A 170 40.37 -28.31 68.24
CA ARG A 170 40.72 -28.47 66.83
C ARG A 170 39.53 -28.85 65.96
N GLU A 171 38.64 -29.70 66.46
CA GLU A 171 37.41 -30.05 65.73
C GLU A 171 36.45 -28.86 65.65
N GLU A 172 36.31 -28.07 66.73
CA GLU A 172 35.53 -26.83 66.72
C GLU A 172 36.10 -25.79 65.75
N GLU A 173 37.41 -25.64 65.68
CA GLU A 173 38.11 -24.78 64.71
C GLU A 173 37.88 -25.27 63.28
N ARG A 174 38.07 -26.57 63.01
CA ARG A 174 37.78 -27.17 61.70
C ARG A 174 36.33 -26.99 61.27
N VAL A 175 35.38 -27.24 62.17
CA VAL A 175 33.95 -27.03 61.89
C VAL A 175 33.65 -25.53 61.69
N ALA A 176 34.32 -24.64 62.41
CA ALA A 176 34.16 -23.19 62.22
C ALA A 176 34.72 -22.72 60.87
N GLU A 177 35.87 -23.23 60.44
CA GLU A 177 36.49 -23.00 59.14
C GLU A 177 35.64 -23.55 58.00
N GLU A 178 35.18 -24.81 58.08
CA GLU A 178 34.27 -25.41 57.10
C GLU A 178 32.96 -24.61 57.01
N ARG A 179 32.37 -24.22 58.14
CA ARG A 179 31.18 -23.33 58.15
C ARG A 179 31.47 -21.96 57.56
N ALA A 180 32.67 -21.41 57.73
CA ALA A 180 33.06 -20.14 57.13
C ALA A 180 33.24 -20.26 55.63
N SER A 181 33.86 -21.34 55.13
CA SER A 181 33.99 -21.65 53.71
C SER A 181 32.61 -21.79 53.05
N VAL A 182 31.73 -22.62 53.62
CA VAL A 182 30.37 -22.81 53.09
C VAL A 182 29.56 -21.51 53.11
N ARG A 183 29.70 -20.68 54.15
CA ARG A 183 29.07 -19.34 54.16
C ARG A 183 29.61 -18.45 53.05
N GLY A 184 30.93 -18.43 52.84
CA GLY A 184 31.57 -17.68 51.75
C GLY A 184 31.08 -18.14 50.37
N GLU A 185 31.01 -19.45 50.14
CA GLU A 185 30.47 -20.04 48.91
C GLU A 185 29.00 -19.64 48.70
N LEU A 186 28.16 -19.75 49.73
CA LEU A 186 26.76 -19.32 49.64
C LEU A 186 26.60 -17.82 49.36
N GLU A 187 27.46 -16.98 49.92
CA GLU A 187 27.47 -15.54 49.64
C GLU A 187 27.95 -15.24 48.22
N SER A 188 28.98 -15.93 47.71
CA SER A 188 29.43 -15.82 46.33
C SER A 188 28.33 -16.23 45.34
N LEU A 189 27.69 -17.38 45.57
CA LEU A 189 26.58 -17.85 44.73
C LEU A 189 25.39 -16.89 44.76
N ARG A 190 25.07 -16.30 45.92
CA ARG A 190 24.01 -15.27 46.00
C ARG A 190 24.35 -14.02 45.20
N LYS A 191 25.62 -13.58 45.23
CA LYS A 191 26.09 -12.44 44.44
C LYS A 191 26.04 -12.75 42.94
N GLU A 192 26.54 -13.90 42.51
CA GLU A 192 26.48 -14.35 41.12
C GLU A 192 25.04 -14.40 40.61
N MET A 193 24.13 -15.04 41.36
CA MET A 193 22.69 -15.07 41.00
C MET A 193 22.05 -13.68 40.98
N GLN A 194 22.54 -12.74 41.78
CA GLN A 194 22.06 -11.35 41.77
C GLN A 194 22.59 -10.60 40.55
N GLU A 195 23.87 -10.76 40.22
CA GLU A 195 24.50 -10.19 39.01
C GLU A 195 23.84 -10.75 37.75
N GLU A 196 23.57 -12.05 37.66
CA GLU A 196 22.84 -12.67 36.56
C GLU A 196 21.42 -12.08 36.41
N ARG A 197 20.71 -11.84 37.52
CA ARG A 197 19.38 -11.20 37.48
C ARG A 197 19.47 -9.77 36.97
N GLU A 198 20.46 -9.00 37.39
CA GLU A 198 20.66 -7.63 36.90
C GLU A 198 21.08 -7.62 35.42
N ASN A 199 21.98 -8.50 35.00
CA ASN A 199 22.36 -8.68 33.60
C ASN A 199 21.15 -9.06 32.74
N HIS A 200 20.30 -9.99 33.22
CA HIS A 200 19.06 -10.37 32.54
C HIS A 200 18.06 -9.21 32.46
N LYS A 201 17.94 -8.39 33.52
CA LYS A 201 17.11 -7.18 33.49
C LYS A 201 17.64 -6.16 32.48
N CYS A 202 18.95 -5.95 32.40
CA CYS A 202 19.59 -5.08 31.40
C CYS A 202 19.31 -5.58 29.98
N ALA A 203 19.53 -6.87 29.71
CA ALA A 203 19.23 -7.49 28.42
C ALA A 203 17.73 -7.35 28.03
N LEU A 204 16.80 -7.56 28.98
CA LEU A 204 15.38 -7.34 28.73
C LEU A 204 15.04 -5.87 28.42
N GLN A 205 15.74 -4.92 29.04
CA GLN A 205 15.54 -3.50 28.72
C GLN A 205 16.09 -3.15 27.33
N GLU A 206 17.24 -3.69 26.95
CA GLU A 206 17.82 -3.52 25.61
C GLU A 206 16.89 -4.09 24.54
N LEU A 207 16.42 -5.34 24.70
CA LEU A 207 15.45 -5.95 23.80
C LEU A 207 14.14 -5.16 23.71
N ARG A 208 13.68 -4.56 24.82
CA ARG A 208 12.51 -3.67 24.79
C ARG A 208 12.78 -2.39 23.99
N ARG A 209 13.97 -1.78 24.13
CA ARG A 209 14.37 -0.60 23.35
C ARG A 209 14.47 -0.92 21.87
N GLU A 210 15.14 -2.02 21.51
CA GLU A 210 15.24 -2.49 20.13
C GLU A 210 13.87 -2.79 19.53
N ARG A 211 13.00 -3.49 20.26
CA ARG A 211 11.61 -3.71 19.83
C ARG A 211 10.90 -2.39 19.54
N THR A 212 11.00 -1.40 20.43
CA THR A 212 10.36 -0.09 20.21
C THR A 212 10.95 0.66 19.01
N GLN A 213 12.27 0.60 18.80
CA GLN A 213 12.93 1.21 17.64
C GLN A 213 12.49 0.54 16.33
N LEU A 214 12.42 -0.80 16.31
CA LEU A 214 11.92 -1.56 15.17
C LEU A 214 10.44 -1.28 14.91
N THR A 215 9.60 -1.18 15.94
CA THR A 215 8.19 -0.79 15.78
C THR A 215 8.06 0.61 15.14
N LEU A 216 8.82 1.61 15.63
CA LEU A 216 8.84 2.94 15.04
C LEU A 216 9.36 2.94 13.59
N ALA A 217 10.37 2.13 13.28
CA ALA A 217 10.88 1.97 11.93
C ALA A 217 9.84 1.34 10.99
N VAL A 218 9.12 0.31 11.44
CA VAL A 218 8.03 -0.32 10.69
C VAL A 218 6.87 0.67 10.48
N GLU A 219 6.48 1.43 11.50
CA GLU A 219 5.45 2.47 11.37
C GLU A 219 5.86 3.56 10.37
N SER A 220 7.13 4.02 10.43
CA SER A 220 7.70 4.97 9.48
C SER A 220 7.70 4.41 8.04
N LEU A 221 8.19 3.19 7.81
CA LEU A 221 8.16 2.55 6.50
C LEU A 221 6.73 2.31 6.00
N THR A 222 5.80 1.98 6.89
CA THR A 222 4.39 1.81 6.52
C THR A 222 3.74 3.14 6.12
N THR A 223 4.09 4.26 6.79
CA THR A 223 3.61 5.59 6.37
C THR A 223 4.21 6.04 5.05
N GLN A 224 5.51 5.82 4.81
CA GLN A 224 6.15 6.05 3.49
C GLN A 224 5.51 5.18 2.40
N LEU A 225 5.27 3.91 2.75
CA LEU A 225 4.33 2.95 2.15
C LEU A 225 3.12 3.61 1.50
N ARG A 226 2.24 4.08 2.38
CA ARG A 226 0.95 4.67 2.02
C ARG A 226 1.11 5.97 1.24
N GLN A 227 2.13 6.79 1.54
CA GLN A 227 2.39 8.04 0.82
C GLN A 227 2.81 7.80 -0.63
N GLU A 228 3.72 6.86 -0.88
CA GLU A 228 4.12 6.52 -2.25
C GLU A 228 2.97 5.85 -3.01
N MET A 229 2.17 4.98 -2.37
CA MET A 229 0.95 4.43 -2.99
C MET A 229 -0.02 5.55 -3.41
N SER A 230 -0.34 6.48 -2.51
CA SER A 230 -1.20 7.64 -2.81
C SER A 230 -0.62 8.51 -3.92
N ARG A 231 0.69 8.74 -3.94
CA ARG A 231 1.38 9.51 -4.99
C ARG A 231 1.29 8.83 -6.34
N ARG A 232 1.41 7.50 -6.40
CA ARG A 232 1.28 6.71 -7.63
C ARG A 232 -0.16 6.70 -8.12
N GLU A 233 -1.15 6.60 -7.24
CA GLU A 233 -2.57 6.74 -7.59
C GLU A 233 -2.88 8.12 -8.19
N GLU A 234 -2.35 9.20 -7.61
CA GLU A 234 -2.47 10.55 -8.16
C GLU A 234 -1.81 10.70 -9.54
N GLU A 235 -0.63 10.08 -9.74
CA GLU A 235 0.07 10.07 -11.02
C GLU A 235 -0.70 9.30 -12.09
N ILE A 236 -1.25 8.13 -11.74
CA ILE A 236 -2.12 7.33 -12.62
C ILE A 236 -3.36 8.16 -13.00
N ALA A 237 -4.06 8.75 -12.03
CA ALA A 237 -5.24 9.57 -12.29
C ALA A 237 -4.91 10.80 -13.18
N ARG A 238 -3.75 11.43 -12.97
CA ARG A 238 -3.28 12.54 -13.82
C ARG A 238 -2.99 12.06 -15.25
N LEU A 239 -2.32 10.92 -15.42
CA LEU A 239 -2.02 10.34 -16.74
C LEU A 239 -3.29 9.90 -17.46
N GLU A 240 -4.25 9.29 -16.75
CA GLU A 240 -5.56 8.92 -17.31
C GLU A 240 -6.35 10.16 -17.76
N SER A 241 -6.36 11.22 -16.97
CA SER A 241 -6.97 12.51 -17.35
C SER A 241 -6.28 13.14 -18.57
N ALA A 242 -4.95 13.12 -18.61
CA ALA A 242 -4.18 13.60 -19.76
C ALA A 242 -4.44 12.75 -21.02
N ASN A 243 -4.55 11.43 -20.89
CA ASN A 243 -4.85 10.54 -21.99
C ASN A 243 -6.30 10.72 -22.49
N ALA A 244 -7.27 10.83 -21.58
CA ALA A 244 -8.66 11.12 -21.92
C ALA A 244 -8.80 12.44 -22.69
N THR A 245 -8.08 13.50 -22.28
CA THR A 245 -8.05 14.78 -22.99
C THR A 245 -7.31 14.70 -24.33
N ALA A 246 -6.23 13.93 -24.45
CA ALA A 246 -5.56 13.69 -25.73
C ALA A 246 -6.48 12.93 -26.72
N ILE A 247 -7.19 11.91 -26.26
CA ILE A 247 -8.15 11.15 -27.06
C ILE A 247 -9.30 12.04 -27.53
N THR A 248 -9.85 12.89 -26.66
CA THR A 248 -10.94 13.81 -27.06
C THR A 248 -10.46 14.85 -28.07
N GLN A 249 -9.24 15.39 -27.91
CA GLN A 249 -8.62 16.27 -28.89
C GLN A 249 -8.37 15.58 -30.24
N LEU A 250 -7.86 14.35 -30.24
CA LEU A 250 -7.65 13.58 -31.47
C LEU A 250 -8.98 13.27 -32.17
N LYS A 251 -10.02 12.87 -31.43
CA LYS A 251 -11.37 12.68 -31.96
C LYS A 251 -11.94 13.96 -32.56
N ALA A 252 -11.79 15.10 -31.88
CA ALA A 252 -12.26 16.40 -32.38
C ALA A 252 -11.50 16.83 -33.65
N ARG A 253 -10.18 16.65 -33.69
CA ARG A 253 -9.36 16.90 -34.89
C ARG A 253 -9.76 16.00 -36.05
N TRP A 254 -9.95 14.71 -35.80
CA TRP A 254 -10.40 13.75 -36.81
C TRP A 254 -11.80 14.10 -37.34
N GLN A 255 -12.76 14.39 -36.47
CA GLN A 255 -14.10 14.83 -36.86
C GLN A 255 -14.07 16.13 -37.68
N SER A 256 -13.21 17.08 -37.31
CA SER A 256 -13.00 18.32 -38.07
C SER A 256 -12.39 18.04 -39.45
N GLN A 257 -11.38 17.18 -39.53
CA GLN A 257 -10.76 16.77 -40.80
C GLN A 257 -11.75 16.03 -41.70
N GLU A 258 -12.53 15.11 -41.14
CA GLU A 258 -13.57 14.37 -41.85
C GLU A 258 -14.67 15.31 -42.37
N LYS A 259 -15.10 16.29 -41.56
CA LYS A 259 -16.05 17.31 -42.00
C LYS A 259 -15.51 18.11 -43.18
N VAL A 260 -14.25 18.57 -43.11
CA VAL A 260 -13.59 19.29 -44.20
C VAL A 260 -13.44 18.42 -45.45
N ALA A 261 -13.11 17.13 -45.29
CA ALA A 261 -13.00 16.18 -46.39
C ALA A 261 -14.36 15.97 -47.08
N ARG A 262 -15.44 15.80 -46.30
CA ARG A 262 -16.82 15.71 -46.81
C ARG A 262 -17.25 16.98 -47.52
N GLU A 263 -16.97 18.16 -46.98
CA GLU A 263 -17.28 19.44 -47.62
C GLU A 263 -16.51 19.61 -48.94
N LYS A 264 -15.21 19.28 -48.95
CA LYS A 264 -14.39 19.27 -50.18
C LYS A 264 -14.94 18.29 -51.22
N TRP A 265 -15.33 17.09 -50.81
CA TRP A 265 -15.93 16.10 -51.70
C TRP A 265 -17.27 16.60 -52.27
N LYS A 266 -18.15 17.16 -51.44
CA LYS A 266 -19.42 17.77 -51.90
C LYS A 266 -19.19 18.90 -52.91
N ILE A 267 -18.19 19.76 -52.66
CA ILE A 267 -17.83 20.84 -53.60
C ILE A 267 -17.27 20.29 -54.90
N ALA A 268 -16.38 19.29 -54.83
CA ALA A 268 -15.80 18.65 -56.01
C ALA A 268 -16.87 17.94 -56.85
N GLU A 269 -17.79 17.22 -56.19
CA GLU A 269 -18.89 16.53 -56.85
C GLU A 269 -19.90 17.53 -57.46
N ALA A 270 -20.24 18.60 -56.74
CA ALA A 270 -21.08 19.67 -57.29
C ALA A 270 -20.41 20.37 -58.50
N LYS A 271 -19.09 20.58 -58.47
CA LYS A 271 -18.33 21.09 -59.63
C LYS A 271 -18.37 20.10 -60.79
N ARG A 272 -18.11 18.81 -60.53
CA ARG A 272 -18.16 17.75 -61.54
C ARG A 272 -19.53 17.65 -62.21
N ILE A 273 -20.61 17.70 -61.42
CA ILE A 273 -21.98 17.72 -61.94
C ILE A 273 -22.19 18.97 -62.79
N LYS A 274 -21.89 20.18 -62.28
CA LYS A 274 -22.04 21.42 -63.05
C LYS A 274 -21.29 21.40 -64.37
N GLU A 275 -20.05 20.92 -64.36
CA GLU A 275 -19.18 20.87 -65.55
C GLU A 275 -19.65 19.81 -66.54
N SER A 276 -20.07 18.64 -66.05
CA SER A 276 -20.72 17.61 -66.88
C SER A 276 -22.05 18.08 -67.47
N THR A 277 -22.87 18.80 -66.71
CA THR A 277 -24.14 19.36 -67.18
C THR A 277 -23.87 20.47 -68.20
N LEU A 278 -22.91 21.36 -67.94
CA LEU A 278 -22.48 22.38 -68.90
C LEU A 278 -22.00 21.76 -70.21
N GLN A 279 -21.14 20.72 -70.17
CA GLN A 279 -20.70 20.00 -71.36
C GLN A 279 -21.86 19.35 -72.13
N SER A 280 -22.87 18.81 -71.43
CA SER A 280 -24.06 18.24 -72.08
C SER A 280 -24.96 19.29 -72.73
N LEU A 281 -25.03 20.50 -72.14
CA LEU A 281 -25.83 21.61 -72.66
C LEU A 281 -25.06 22.47 -73.66
N GLU A 282 -23.74 22.36 -73.73
CA GLU A 282 -22.87 23.10 -74.64
C GLU A 282 -23.32 23.02 -76.12
N PRO A 283 -23.64 21.84 -76.70
CA PRO A 283 -24.14 21.76 -78.07
C PRO A 283 -25.48 22.49 -78.27
N ASP A 284 -26.40 22.39 -77.30
CA ASP A 284 -27.71 23.07 -77.36
C ASP A 284 -27.56 24.59 -77.20
N ILE A 285 -26.68 25.03 -76.30
CA ILE A 285 -26.32 26.43 -76.10
C ILE A 285 -25.67 26.97 -77.38
N VAL A 286 -24.77 26.23 -78.02
CA VAL A 286 -24.13 26.61 -79.29
C VAL A 286 -25.15 26.68 -80.42
N LEU A 287 -26.07 25.73 -80.52
CA LEU A 287 -27.18 25.76 -81.50
C LEU A 287 -28.08 26.97 -81.28
N LEU A 288 -28.47 27.25 -80.03
CA LEU A 288 -29.27 28.41 -79.68
C LEU A 288 -28.53 29.73 -79.95
N LEU A 289 -27.24 29.80 -79.62
CA LEU A 289 -26.38 30.96 -79.94
C LEU A 289 -26.26 31.17 -81.43
N ASN A 290 -26.09 30.12 -82.22
CA ASN A 290 -25.99 30.21 -83.67
C ASN A 290 -27.34 30.59 -84.30
N ARG A 291 -28.45 30.04 -83.78
CA ARG A 291 -29.81 30.47 -84.15
C ARG A 291 -30.01 31.95 -83.83
N HIS A 292 -29.70 32.40 -82.63
CA HIS A 292 -29.82 33.81 -82.25
C HIS A 292 -28.83 34.71 -82.99
N LYS A 293 -27.64 34.25 -83.35
CA LYS A 293 -26.70 35.00 -84.20
C LYS A 293 -27.23 35.13 -85.62
N ALA A 294 -27.79 34.06 -86.18
CA ALA A 294 -28.43 34.07 -87.49
C ALA A 294 -29.70 34.91 -87.50
N GLU A 295 -30.52 34.82 -86.45
CA GLU A 295 -31.71 35.63 -86.27
C GLU A 295 -31.35 37.10 -86.02
N LYS A 296 -30.32 37.40 -85.21
CA LYS A 296 -29.79 38.76 -85.05
C LYS A 296 -29.13 39.27 -86.33
N ALA A 297 -28.64 38.40 -87.22
CA ALA A 297 -28.12 38.78 -88.52
C ALA A 297 -29.27 39.06 -89.51
N ARG A 298 -30.31 38.20 -89.55
CA ARG A 298 -31.54 38.44 -90.32
C ARG A 298 -32.26 39.68 -89.85
N MET A 299 -32.45 39.85 -88.55
CA MET A 299 -33.02 41.07 -87.98
C MET A 299 -32.12 42.28 -88.25
N ARG A 300 -30.78 42.16 -88.26
CA ARG A 300 -29.90 43.27 -88.68
C ARG A 300 -30.02 43.59 -90.15
N GLU A 301 -30.17 42.60 -91.02
CA GLU A 301 -30.39 42.78 -92.46
C GLU A 301 -31.78 43.35 -92.75
N GLU A 302 -32.81 42.84 -92.07
CA GLU A 302 -34.18 43.35 -92.09
C GLU A 302 -34.24 44.76 -91.51
N PHE A 303 -33.52 45.04 -90.41
CA PHE A 303 -33.39 46.39 -89.87
C PHE A 303 -32.50 47.29 -90.71
N GLU A 304 -31.51 46.81 -91.45
CA GLU A 304 -30.72 47.64 -92.39
C GLU A 304 -31.52 47.95 -93.65
N ASN A 305 -32.38 47.03 -94.08
CA ASN A 305 -33.30 47.23 -95.20
C ASN A 305 -34.50 48.09 -94.80
N GLU A 306 -35.02 47.88 -93.59
CA GLU A 306 -35.98 48.78 -92.97
C GLU A 306 -35.34 50.08 -92.54
N LEU A 307 -34.05 50.19 -92.18
CA LEU A 307 -33.36 51.47 -91.96
C LEU A 307 -33.19 52.17 -93.29
N ARG A 308 -32.84 51.50 -94.39
CA ARG A 308 -32.81 52.19 -95.69
C ARG A 308 -34.18 52.75 -96.08
N GLN A 309 -35.27 52.02 -95.81
CA GLN A 309 -36.64 52.49 -96.06
C GLN A 309 -37.16 53.45 -94.99
N ARG A 310 -36.70 53.31 -93.75
CA ARG A 310 -37.09 54.14 -92.63
C ARG A 310 -36.24 55.38 -92.56
N ASP A 311 -34.91 55.41 -92.70
CA ASP A 311 -34.06 56.60 -92.84
C ASP A 311 -34.58 57.58 -93.90
N GLU A 312 -35.18 57.09 -94.99
CA GLU A 312 -35.90 57.94 -95.96
C GLU A 312 -37.20 58.55 -95.40
N VAL A 313 -37.90 57.83 -94.52
CA VAL A 313 -39.16 58.21 -93.84
C VAL A 313 -38.94 58.85 -92.46
N ILE A 314 -37.77 58.64 -91.85
CA ILE A 314 -37.27 58.97 -90.51
C ILE A 314 -36.49 60.26 -90.64
N ALA A 315 -35.71 60.52 -91.69
CA ALA A 315 -35.30 61.89 -92.00
C ALA A 315 -36.51 62.84 -92.14
N ALA A 316 -37.66 62.32 -92.61
CA ALA A 316 -38.93 63.05 -92.69
C ALA A 316 -39.76 63.05 -91.39
N LYS A 317 -39.58 62.07 -90.49
CA LYS A 317 -40.36 61.94 -89.24
C LYS A 317 -39.58 62.24 -87.95
N GLU A 318 -38.27 62.08 -87.88
CA GLU A 318 -37.37 62.54 -86.79
C GLU A 318 -37.47 64.05 -86.62
N ALA A 319 -37.59 64.80 -87.72
CA ALA A 319 -37.93 66.22 -87.65
C ALA A 319 -39.23 66.53 -86.88
N THR A 320 -40.16 65.57 -86.80
CA THR A 320 -41.46 65.70 -86.09
C THR A 320 -41.54 64.89 -84.78
N LEU A 321 -40.65 63.91 -84.59
CA LEU A 321 -40.60 63.02 -83.42
C LEU A 321 -39.56 63.47 -82.40
N GLU A 322 -38.47 64.14 -82.77
CA GLU A 322 -37.54 64.77 -81.80
C GLU A 322 -38.30 65.79 -80.93
N GLU A 323 -39.27 66.48 -81.52
CA GLU A 323 -40.11 67.48 -80.86
C GLU A 323 -41.14 66.86 -79.89
N SER A 324 -41.59 65.62 -80.14
CA SER A 324 -42.54 64.91 -79.28
C SER A 324 -41.88 63.93 -78.29
N ARG A 325 -40.71 63.36 -78.62
CA ARG A 325 -39.86 62.58 -77.69
C ARG A 325 -39.34 63.44 -76.55
N ALA A 326 -38.86 64.65 -76.85
CA ALA A 326 -38.45 65.60 -75.82
C ALA A 326 -39.60 65.95 -74.85
N ARG A 327 -40.86 65.84 -75.29
CA ARG A 327 -42.05 66.11 -74.48
C ARG A 327 -42.46 64.90 -73.62
N LEU A 328 -42.41 63.69 -74.19
CA LEU A 328 -42.77 62.44 -73.50
C LEU A 328 -41.68 61.91 -72.56
N GLU A 329 -40.39 62.11 -72.84
CA GLU A 329 -39.30 61.73 -71.93
C GLU A 329 -39.38 62.49 -70.61
N ARG A 330 -39.73 63.80 -70.64
CA ARG A 330 -39.96 64.59 -69.43
C ARG A 330 -41.15 64.08 -68.61
N GLU A 331 -42.18 63.53 -69.24
CA GLU A 331 -43.37 63.01 -68.57
C GLU A 331 -43.17 61.58 -68.04
N ALA A 332 -42.43 60.73 -68.76
CA ALA A 332 -42.10 59.37 -68.36
C ALA A 332 -41.06 59.32 -67.22
N GLU A 333 -40.06 60.22 -67.23
CA GLU A 333 -39.13 60.39 -66.12
C GLU A 333 -39.84 60.88 -64.85
N ALA A 334 -40.79 61.82 -64.98
CA ALA A 334 -41.61 62.29 -63.88
C ALA A 334 -42.57 61.21 -63.32
N ALA A 335 -42.99 60.24 -64.13
CA ALA A 335 -43.80 59.10 -63.69
C ALA A 335 -42.95 58.01 -63.02
N ARG A 336 -41.78 57.66 -63.58
CA ARG A 336 -40.83 56.70 -62.98
C ARG A 336 -40.31 57.16 -61.63
N VAL A 337 -40.04 58.46 -61.47
CA VAL A 337 -39.59 59.01 -60.17
C VAL A 337 -40.69 58.91 -59.12
N ARG A 338 -41.96 59.10 -59.49
CA ARG A 338 -43.12 58.94 -58.56
C ARG A 338 -43.31 57.49 -58.13
N GLU A 339 -43.29 56.54 -59.07
CA GLU A 339 -43.46 55.11 -58.74
C GLU A 339 -42.26 54.56 -57.95
N GLN A 340 -41.02 54.98 -58.28
CA GLN A 340 -39.84 54.59 -57.50
C GLN A 340 -39.87 55.15 -56.09
N GLN A 341 -40.40 56.37 -55.90
CA GLN A 341 -40.57 56.97 -54.58
C GLN A 341 -41.64 56.22 -53.76
N GLU A 342 -42.79 55.93 -54.35
CA GLU A 342 -43.85 55.16 -53.68
C GLU A 342 -43.41 53.73 -53.32
N PHE A 343 -42.61 53.08 -54.16
CA PHE A 343 -42.07 51.75 -53.85
C PHE A 343 -41.02 51.80 -52.74
N ARG A 344 -40.16 52.84 -52.73
CA ARG A 344 -39.19 53.08 -51.65
C ARG A 344 -39.90 53.39 -50.33
N ASP A 345 -40.98 54.15 -50.36
CA ASP A 345 -41.73 54.51 -49.17
C ASP A 345 -42.45 53.28 -48.57
N ARG A 346 -43.04 52.41 -49.40
CA ARG A 346 -43.61 51.12 -48.95
C ARG A 346 -42.57 50.16 -48.40
N LEU A 347 -41.39 50.08 -49.04
CA LEU A 347 -40.28 49.26 -48.53
C LEU A 347 -39.75 49.79 -47.20
N ASN A 348 -39.64 51.11 -47.05
CA ASN A 348 -39.21 51.76 -45.83
C ASN A 348 -40.23 51.57 -44.69
N GLU A 349 -41.53 51.58 -44.99
CA GLU A 349 -42.60 51.29 -44.02
C GLU A 349 -42.58 49.85 -43.53
N GLU A 350 -42.43 48.87 -44.43
CA GLU A 350 -42.32 47.45 -44.06
C GLU A 350 -41.01 47.15 -43.33
N THR A 351 -39.90 47.76 -43.76
CA THR A 351 -38.61 47.68 -43.04
C THR A 351 -38.72 48.31 -41.64
N SER A 352 -39.48 49.41 -41.50
CA SER A 352 -39.76 50.04 -40.20
C SER A 352 -40.68 49.19 -39.32
N ARG A 353 -41.64 48.46 -39.90
CA ARG A 353 -42.48 47.49 -39.16
C ARG A 353 -41.67 46.31 -38.65
N VAL A 354 -40.85 45.69 -39.51
CA VAL A 354 -39.97 44.57 -39.14
C VAL A 354 -38.92 45.00 -38.13
N ASN A 355 -38.34 46.20 -38.27
CA ASN A 355 -37.42 46.75 -37.27
C ASN A 355 -38.10 47.00 -35.91
N ARG A 356 -39.35 47.49 -35.89
CA ARG A 356 -40.12 47.61 -34.63
C ARG A 356 -40.42 46.26 -34.00
N GLN A 357 -40.74 45.23 -34.79
CA GLN A 357 -40.93 43.86 -34.29
C GLN A 357 -39.63 43.27 -33.73
N LEU A 358 -38.51 43.41 -34.45
CA LEU A 358 -37.19 42.98 -33.99
C LEU A 358 -36.74 43.73 -32.73
N GLU A 359 -37.06 45.01 -32.58
CA GLU A 359 -36.79 45.75 -31.34
C GLU A 359 -37.64 45.26 -30.17
N VAL A 360 -38.90 44.92 -30.39
CA VAL A 360 -39.77 44.31 -29.36
C VAL A 360 -39.25 42.93 -28.96
N GLU A 361 -38.83 42.09 -29.92
CA GLU A 361 -38.21 40.79 -29.64
C GLU A 361 -36.87 40.93 -28.93
N ARG A 362 -36.04 41.91 -29.29
CA ARG A 362 -34.78 42.21 -28.58
C ARG A 362 -35.03 42.68 -27.15
N ARG A 363 -36.06 43.49 -26.90
CA ARG A 363 -36.46 43.90 -25.55
C ARG A 363 -36.98 42.71 -24.74
N ALA A 364 -37.81 41.86 -25.34
CA ALA A 364 -38.32 40.65 -24.69
C ALA A 364 -37.21 39.61 -24.41
N ALA A 365 -36.22 39.47 -25.30
CA ALA A 365 -35.07 38.60 -25.10
C ALA A 365 -34.12 39.11 -24.01
N ARG A 366 -33.89 40.43 -23.94
CA ARG A 366 -33.14 41.06 -22.84
C ARG A 366 -33.85 40.86 -21.52
N GLN A 367 -35.16 41.10 -21.46
CA GLN A 367 -35.94 40.88 -20.25
C GLN A 367 -35.88 39.42 -19.77
N LYS A 368 -35.96 38.43 -20.67
CA LYS A 368 -35.76 37.01 -20.32
C LYS A 368 -34.34 36.71 -19.80
N HIS A 369 -33.33 37.38 -20.32
CA HIS A 369 -31.96 37.24 -19.84
C HIS A 369 -31.82 37.84 -18.43
N ASP A 370 -32.35 39.04 -18.23
CA ASP A 370 -32.34 39.74 -16.94
C ASP A 370 -33.13 38.96 -15.88
N ASP A 371 -34.26 38.36 -16.23
CA ASP A 371 -35.07 37.50 -15.34
C ASP A 371 -34.33 36.21 -14.95
N LEU A 372 -33.59 35.59 -15.89
CA LEU A 372 -32.77 34.40 -15.61
C LEU A 372 -31.55 34.76 -14.74
N GLU A 373 -30.92 35.89 -14.99
CA GLU A 373 -29.80 36.40 -14.21
C GLU A 373 -30.23 36.75 -12.77
N ALA A 374 -31.39 37.38 -12.62
CA ALA A 374 -32.00 37.65 -11.32
C ALA A 374 -32.32 36.36 -10.55
N PHE A 375 -32.88 35.33 -11.22
CA PHE A 375 -33.14 34.03 -10.61
C PHE A 375 -31.86 33.30 -10.17
N CYS A 376 -30.81 33.36 -11.00
CA CYS A 376 -29.51 32.78 -10.68
C CYS A 376 -28.82 33.49 -9.51
N GLU A 377 -28.86 34.83 -9.47
CA GLU A 377 -28.35 35.61 -8.35
C GLU A 377 -29.17 35.39 -7.08
N GLU A 378 -30.49 35.26 -7.17
CA GLU A 378 -31.33 34.93 -6.01
C GLU A 378 -31.00 33.55 -5.44
N ARG A 379 -30.82 32.53 -6.31
CA ARG A 379 -30.41 31.18 -5.91
C ARG A 379 -28.99 31.12 -5.35
N LYS A 380 -28.08 31.92 -5.87
CA LYS A 380 -26.71 32.07 -5.33
C LYS A 380 -26.74 32.76 -3.96
N ASN A 381 -27.57 33.78 -3.79
CA ASN A 381 -27.73 34.49 -2.53
C ASN A 381 -28.40 33.61 -1.46
N THR A 382 -29.37 32.75 -1.81
CA THR A 382 -29.95 31.78 -0.86
C THR A 382 -28.91 30.75 -0.43
N MET A 383 -28.16 30.16 -1.36
CA MET A 383 -27.07 29.24 -1.04
C MET A 383 -25.97 29.90 -0.20
N GLN A 384 -25.59 31.15 -0.49
CA GLN A 384 -24.61 31.88 0.32
C GLN A 384 -25.11 32.18 1.73
N ARG A 385 -26.41 32.45 1.92
CA ARG A 385 -27.01 32.62 3.26
C ARG A 385 -27.03 31.30 4.04
N GLU A 386 -27.33 30.18 3.38
CA GLU A 386 -27.27 28.84 3.99
C GLU A 386 -25.85 28.45 4.36
N ILE A 387 -24.86 28.73 3.49
CA ILE A 387 -23.44 28.52 3.81
C ILE A 387 -23.03 29.37 5.02
N ALA A 388 -23.42 30.65 5.07
CA ALA A 388 -23.12 31.52 6.21
C ALA A 388 -23.85 31.10 7.50
N GLN A 389 -25.00 30.43 7.39
CA GLN A 389 -25.72 29.85 8.53
C GLN A 389 -25.01 28.59 9.03
N LEU A 390 -24.68 27.65 8.14
CA LEU A 390 -23.96 26.42 8.48
C LEU A 390 -22.56 26.72 9.03
N GLN A 391 -21.87 27.74 8.52
CA GLN A 391 -20.59 28.19 9.07
C GLN A 391 -20.73 28.72 10.51
N ARG A 392 -21.82 29.44 10.83
CA ARG A 392 -22.10 29.88 12.20
C ARG A 392 -22.45 28.71 13.11
N GLU A 393 -23.24 27.75 12.64
CA GLU A 393 -23.58 26.54 13.41
C GLU A 393 -22.34 25.67 13.69
N VAL A 394 -21.45 25.49 12.71
CA VAL A 394 -20.18 24.79 12.90
C VAL A 394 -19.27 25.54 13.88
N PHE A 395 -19.24 26.87 13.84
CA PHE A 395 -18.47 27.67 14.79
C PHE A 395 -18.99 27.49 16.22
N VAL A 396 -20.30 27.58 16.43
CA VAL A 396 -20.95 27.35 17.74
C VAL A 396 -20.72 25.92 18.25
N LEU A 397 -20.80 24.91 17.39
CA LEU A 397 -20.52 23.52 17.76
C LEU A 397 -19.04 23.28 18.12
N ARG A 398 -18.11 23.96 17.45
CA ARG A 398 -16.68 23.90 17.80
C ARG A 398 -16.40 24.58 19.15
N GLU A 399 -16.97 25.75 19.38
CA GLU A 399 -16.84 26.47 20.66
C GLU A 399 -17.46 25.65 21.81
N ALA A 400 -18.64 25.02 21.59
CA ALA A 400 -19.24 24.10 22.54
C ALA A 400 -18.33 22.88 22.83
N ALA A 401 -17.76 22.25 21.80
CA ALA A 401 -16.84 21.13 21.97
C ALA A 401 -15.53 21.50 22.69
N GLU A 402 -15.01 22.71 22.47
CA GLU A 402 -13.83 23.23 23.17
C GLU A 402 -14.14 23.52 24.64
N THR A 403 -15.31 24.08 24.95
CA THR A 403 -15.74 24.29 26.34
C THR A 403 -16.03 22.98 27.08
N GLU A 404 -16.55 21.95 26.41
CA GLU A 404 -16.73 20.61 27.00
C GLU A 404 -15.39 19.92 27.24
N LYS A 405 -14.43 20.03 26.31
CA LYS A 405 -13.05 19.55 26.52
C LYS A 405 -12.39 20.26 27.70
N ALA A 406 -12.54 21.58 27.82
CA ALA A 406 -12.02 22.35 28.96
C ALA A 406 -12.66 21.87 30.29
N LYS A 407 -13.98 21.70 30.33
CA LYS A 407 -14.68 21.17 31.52
C LYS A 407 -14.25 19.74 31.88
N PHE A 408 -14.00 18.89 30.89
CA PHE A 408 -13.50 17.53 31.11
C PHE A 408 -12.07 17.54 31.64
N HIS A 409 -11.18 18.36 31.06
CA HIS A 409 -9.81 18.52 31.55
C HIS A 409 -9.78 19.09 32.97
N ASP A 410 -10.65 20.05 33.31
CA ASP A 410 -10.79 20.58 34.67
C ASP A 410 -11.37 19.56 35.67
N ALA A 411 -12.24 18.66 35.22
CA ALA A 411 -12.75 17.56 36.05
C ALA A 411 -11.66 16.50 36.30
N VAL A 412 -10.91 16.13 35.25
CA VAL A 412 -9.78 15.19 35.35
C VAL A 412 -8.66 15.77 36.21
N ALA A 413 -8.33 17.07 36.06
CA ALA A 413 -7.32 17.73 36.89
C ALA A 413 -7.72 17.76 38.37
N ARG A 414 -9.01 17.97 38.67
CA ARG A 414 -9.53 17.90 40.05
C ARG A 414 -9.44 16.49 40.64
N GLU A 415 -9.75 15.44 39.88
CA GLU A 415 -9.61 14.08 40.39
C GLU A 415 -8.17 13.59 40.48
N VAL A 416 -7.31 14.00 39.57
CA VAL A 416 -5.87 13.75 39.73
C VAL A 416 -5.33 14.48 40.97
N ALA A 417 -5.76 15.73 41.23
CA ALA A 417 -5.38 16.45 42.44
C ALA A 417 -5.91 15.79 43.72
N ASN A 418 -7.16 15.31 43.72
CA ASN A 418 -7.76 14.59 44.85
C ASN A 418 -7.08 13.23 45.11
N ILE A 419 -6.79 12.45 44.05
CA ILE A 419 -6.06 11.18 44.17
C ILE A 419 -4.63 11.42 44.67
N THR A 420 -3.97 12.47 44.16
CA THR A 420 -2.61 12.84 44.58
C THR A 420 -2.61 13.33 46.03
N ALA A 421 -3.59 14.13 46.45
CA ALA A 421 -3.73 14.58 47.83
C ALA A 421 -4.01 13.40 48.78
N ASN A 422 -4.89 12.46 48.39
CA ASN A 422 -5.19 11.28 49.18
C ASN A 422 -3.98 10.32 49.26
N SER A 423 -3.26 10.12 48.15
CA SER A 423 -2.03 9.33 48.13
C SER A 423 -0.94 9.97 49.01
N ASN A 424 -0.77 11.29 48.94
CA ASN A 424 0.19 12.01 49.78
C ASN A 424 -0.20 11.96 51.27
N GLN A 425 -1.50 11.98 51.59
CA GLN A 425 -1.99 11.80 52.96
C GLN A 425 -1.67 10.39 53.47
N ILE A 426 -1.94 9.35 52.69
CA ILE A 426 -1.61 7.96 53.06
C ILE A 426 -0.10 7.78 53.26
N VAL A 427 0.72 8.38 52.41
CA VAL A 427 2.19 8.34 52.54
C VAL A 427 2.65 9.10 53.79
N SER A 428 2.02 10.24 54.10
CA SER A 428 2.29 10.99 55.34
C SER A 428 1.93 10.19 56.59
N ASP A 429 0.75 9.57 56.60
CA ASP A 429 0.26 8.75 57.72
C ASP A 429 1.14 7.50 57.92
N LEU A 430 1.61 6.88 56.83
CA LEU A 430 2.56 5.77 56.88
C LEU A 430 3.93 6.22 57.37
N LYS A 431 4.40 7.41 56.97
CA LYS A 431 5.65 7.98 57.47
C LYS A 431 5.57 8.29 58.96
N GLU A 432 4.44 8.80 59.44
CA GLU A 432 4.22 9.06 60.87
C GLU A 432 4.16 7.75 61.67
N LYS A 433 3.46 6.72 61.18
CA LYS A 433 3.46 5.38 61.80
C LYS A 433 4.85 4.75 61.84
N LEU A 434 5.62 4.86 60.77
CA LEU A 434 6.98 4.36 60.70
C LEU A 434 7.91 5.11 61.68
N MET A 435 7.77 6.43 61.78
CA MET A 435 8.50 7.25 62.76
C MET A 435 8.15 6.86 64.20
N LEU A 436 6.87 6.60 64.49
CA LEU A 436 6.44 6.11 65.80
C LEU A 436 6.99 4.71 66.11
N GLU A 437 6.95 3.78 65.16
CA GLU A 437 7.57 2.46 65.33
C GLU A 437 9.08 2.54 65.53
N PHE A 438 9.78 3.41 64.79
CA PHE A 438 11.20 3.65 65.00
C PHE A 438 11.47 4.22 66.38
N SER A 439 10.68 5.21 66.83
CA SER A 439 10.83 5.79 68.16
C SER A 439 10.56 4.77 69.28
N LEU A 440 9.62 3.84 69.08
CA LEU A 440 9.31 2.77 70.03
C LEU A 440 10.42 1.72 70.06
N ARG A 441 10.94 1.30 68.90
CA ARG A 441 12.10 0.39 68.81
C ARG A 441 13.37 1.02 69.36
N GLU A 442 13.57 2.31 69.15
CA GLU A 442 14.70 3.05 69.70
C GLU A 442 14.58 3.14 71.23
N LYS A 443 13.39 3.41 71.76
CA LYS A 443 13.15 3.42 73.21
C LYS A 443 13.26 2.03 73.84
N GLU A 444 12.83 0.98 73.14
CA GLU A 444 12.94 -0.41 73.57
C GLU A 444 14.39 -0.90 73.54
N THR A 445 15.14 -0.57 72.47
CA THR A 445 16.58 -0.85 72.39
C THR A 445 17.36 -0.02 73.39
N GLN A 446 17.02 1.24 73.66
CA GLN A 446 17.61 2.04 74.73
C GLN A 446 17.31 1.45 76.12
N SER A 447 16.10 0.98 76.38
CA SER A 447 15.74 0.28 77.62
C SER A 447 16.51 -1.03 77.76
N HIS A 448 16.61 -1.81 76.69
CA HIS A 448 17.40 -3.04 76.66
C HIS A 448 18.90 -2.77 76.85
N ASN A 449 19.44 -1.71 76.24
CA ASN A 449 20.82 -1.29 76.42
C ASN A 449 21.07 -0.78 77.85
N ALA A 450 20.13 -0.04 78.45
CA ALA A 450 20.23 0.42 79.82
C ALA A 450 20.20 -0.76 80.81
N GLN A 451 19.34 -1.76 80.59
CA GLN A 451 19.30 -2.99 81.38
C GLN A 451 20.56 -3.82 81.19
N TYR A 452 21.08 -3.91 79.97
CA TYR A 452 22.33 -4.59 79.67
C TYR A 452 23.52 -3.89 80.32
N LEU A 453 23.60 -2.57 80.24
CA LEU A 453 24.64 -1.76 80.87
C LEU A 453 24.54 -1.82 82.39
N ALA A 454 23.35 -1.78 82.99
CA ALA A 454 23.17 -1.94 84.44
C ALA A 454 23.56 -3.34 84.92
N ALA A 455 23.17 -4.40 84.19
CA ALA A 455 23.61 -5.76 84.48
C ALA A 455 25.13 -5.91 84.37
N ARG A 456 25.74 -5.26 83.36
CA ARG A 456 27.19 -5.26 83.15
C ARG A 456 27.92 -4.40 84.17
N GLU A 457 27.31 -3.33 84.67
CA GLU A 457 27.82 -2.48 85.75
C GLU A 457 27.74 -3.20 87.11
N GLU A 458 26.70 -4.00 87.38
CA GLU A 458 26.65 -4.91 88.53
C GLU A 458 27.68 -6.03 88.43
N GLU A 459 27.85 -6.61 87.23
CA GLU A 459 28.86 -7.63 86.98
C GLU A 459 30.28 -7.06 87.17
N LEU A 460 30.50 -5.82 86.75
CA LEU A 460 31.75 -5.08 86.98
C LEU A 460 31.91 -4.69 88.45
N ARG A 461 30.86 -4.29 89.19
CA ARG A 461 30.95 -4.04 90.64
C ARG A 461 31.35 -5.31 91.41
N ARG A 462 30.75 -6.47 91.10
CA ARG A 462 31.14 -7.76 91.68
C ARG A 462 32.58 -8.14 91.30
N LYS A 463 33.01 -7.83 90.06
CA LYS A 463 34.41 -8.04 89.62
C LYS A 463 35.37 -7.09 90.32
N TYR A 464 35.02 -5.82 90.55
CA TYR A 464 35.87 -4.87 91.26
C TYR A 464 35.93 -5.13 92.78
N GLU A 465 34.87 -5.66 93.39
CA GLU A 465 34.90 -6.16 94.76
C GLU A 465 35.81 -7.41 94.87
N ALA A 466 35.68 -8.35 93.93
CA ALA A 466 36.55 -9.52 93.84
C ALA A 466 38.01 -9.15 93.50
N GLU A 467 38.24 -8.12 92.67
CA GLU A 467 39.57 -7.61 92.31
C GLU A 467 40.20 -6.78 93.42
N ARG A 468 39.42 -6.08 94.26
CA ARG A 468 39.93 -5.41 95.47
C ARG A 468 40.40 -6.45 96.49
N ASP A 469 39.61 -7.49 96.71
CA ASP A 469 39.94 -8.55 97.67
C ASP A 469 41.05 -9.48 97.13
N ALA A 470 41.13 -9.67 95.81
CA ALA A 470 42.28 -10.29 95.13
C ALA A 470 43.52 -9.39 95.12
N ALA A 471 43.40 -8.06 95.01
CA ALA A 471 44.52 -7.13 95.05
C ALA A 471 45.16 -7.02 96.45
N ILE A 472 44.37 -7.14 97.53
CA ILE A 472 44.88 -7.26 98.92
C ILE A 472 45.65 -8.57 99.09
N SER A 473 45.17 -9.66 98.46
CA SER A 473 45.85 -10.96 98.43
C SER A 473 47.12 -10.95 97.55
N GLU A 474 47.09 -10.21 96.45
CA GLU A 474 48.16 -10.06 95.45
C GLU A 474 49.29 -9.12 95.94
N VAL A 475 49.00 -8.12 96.77
CA VAL A 475 50.03 -7.28 97.42
C VAL A 475 50.81 -8.07 98.47
N THR A 476 50.16 -8.99 99.18
CA THR A 476 50.81 -9.93 100.12
C THR A 476 51.69 -10.95 99.36
N ARG A 477 51.25 -11.38 98.17
CA ARG A 477 51.96 -12.32 97.27
C ARG A 477 53.08 -11.66 96.44
N ARG A 478 52.99 -10.35 96.16
CA ARG A 478 53.98 -9.56 95.37
C ARG A 478 55.23 -9.19 96.16
N VAL A 479 55.17 -9.11 97.50
CA VAL A 479 56.38 -8.96 98.34
C VAL A 479 57.25 -10.24 98.31
N GLU A 480 56.64 -11.41 98.10
CA GLU A 480 57.34 -12.70 98.03
C GLU A 480 57.80 -13.08 96.60
N GLN A 481 57.08 -12.65 95.56
CA GLN A 481 57.46 -12.89 94.15
C GLN A 481 58.43 -11.86 93.54
N GLN A 482 58.62 -10.69 94.16
CA GLN A 482 59.62 -9.70 93.72
C GLN A 482 61.08 -10.14 93.97
N ARG A 483 61.32 -11.22 94.72
CA ARG A 483 62.66 -11.82 94.90
C ARG A 483 63.04 -12.87 93.85
N LEU A 484 62.10 -13.34 93.01
CA LEU A 484 62.32 -14.42 92.04
C LEU A 484 62.19 -13.98 90.56
N LYS A 485 61.65 -12.78 90.28
CA LYS A 485 61.50 -12.25 88.90
C LYS A 485 62.72 -11.51 88.33
N ALA A 486 63.76 -11.27 89.12
CA ALA A 486 64.99 -10.63 88.65
C ALA A 486 65.96 -11.57 87.88
N ILE A 487 65.61 -12.85 87.70
CA ILE A 487 66.51 -13.85 87.08
C ILE A 487 65.97 -14.38 85.73
N THR A 488 64.74 -14.08 85.33
CA THR A 488 64.10 -14.67 84.12
C THR A 488 63.88 -13.72 82.94
N GLU A 489 64.15 -12.41 83.08
CA GLU A 489 63.88 -11.40 82.02
C GLU A 489 65.00 -11.28 80.96
N SER A 490 65.99 -12.18 80.96
CA SER A 490 67.10 -12.21 79.98
C SER A 490 66.89 -13.17 78.81
N HIS A 491 65.79 -13.94 78.75
CA HIS A 491 65.59 -14.98 77.71
C HIS A 491 64.46 -14.72 76.69
N ASP A 492 63.61 -13.71 76.89
CA ASP A 492 62.42 -13.49 76.05
C ASP A 492 62.65 -12.63 74.79
N VAL A 493 63.84 -12.02 74.65
CA VAL A 493 64.15 -11.14 73.51
C VAL A 493 64.44 -11.93 72.21
N ASP A 494 64.84 -13.20 72.30
CA ASP A 494 65.16 -14.05 71.13
C ASP A 494 63.95 -14.81 70.53
N ASN A 495 62.83 -14.89 71.24
CA ASN A 495 61.61 -15.55 70.73
C ASN A 495 60.78 -14.63 69.83
N VAL A 496 60.80 -13.31 70.10
CA VAL A 496 60.05 -12.31 69.33
C VAL A 496 60.58 -12.15 67.88
N LEU A 497 61.88 -12.37 67.66
CA LEU A 497 62.48 -12.30 66.32
C LEU A 497 62.17 -13.53 65.46
N ARG A 498 62.01 -14.72 66.07
CA ARG A 498 61.58 -15.95 65.36
C ARG A 498 60.13 -15.88 64.89
N ASP A 499 59.23 -15.34 65.70
CA ASP A 499 57.81 -15.20 65.35
C ASP A 499 57.54 -14.19 64.23
N ARG A 500 58.43 -13.21 64.05
CA ARG A 500 58.33 -12.23 62.97
C ARG A 500 58.73 -12.82 61.62
N MET A 501 59.78 -13.66 61.58
CA MET A 501 60.17 -14.37 60.35
C MET A 501 59.16 -15.46 59.95
N ALA A 502 58.55 -16.15 60.91
CA ALA A 502 57.48 -17.12 60.64
C ALA A 502 56.17 -16.49 60.14
N ARG A 503 55.94 -15.19 60.40
CA ARG A 503 54.80 -14.44 59.86
C ARG A 503 54.98 -14.06 58.39
N VAL A 504 56.18 -13.57 58.05
CA VAL A 504 56.54 -13.22 56.66
C VAL A 504 56.61 -14.44 55.74
N GLY A 505 56.96 -15.62 56.27
CA GLY A 505 56.88 -16.89 55.53
C GLY A 505 55.44 -17.27 55.14
N ARG A 506 54.51 -17.18 56.09
CA ARG A 506 53.08 -17.50 55.86
C ARG A 506 52.41 -16.52 54.89
N GLU A 507 52.75 -15.24 54.94
CA GLU A 507 52.28 -14.25 53.94
C GLU A 507 52.81 -14.52 52.54
N ASN A 508 54.08 -14.94 52.39
CA ASN A 508 54.62 -15.30 51.09
C ASN A 508 53.98 -16.55 50.50
N GLU A 509 53.67 -17.56 51.32
CA GLU A 509 52.94 -18.76 50.87
C GLU A 509 51.50 -18.44 50.47
N ARG A 510 50.82 -17.57 51.23
CA ARG A 510 49.49 -17.07 50.88
C ARG A 510 49.50 -16.33 49.53
N LEU A 511 50.44 -15.42 49.31
CA LEU A 511 50.54 -14.67 48.05
C LEU A 511 50.87 -15.58 46.86
N ARG A 512 51.63 -16.66 47.07
CA ARG A 512 51.86 -17.68 46.02
C ARG A 512 50.59 -18.47 45.70
N ALA A 513 49.83 -18.88 46.70
CA ALA A 513 48.56 -19.58 46.50
C ALA A 513 47.52 -18.67 45.79
N GLU A 514 47.49 -17.37 46.11
CA GLU A 514 46.63 -16.40 45.43
C GLU A 514 47.04 -16.20 43.96
N LEU A 515 48.35 -16.19 43.66
CA LEU A 515 48.86 -16.15 42.28
C LEU A 515 48.51 -17.41 41.47
N GLU A 516 48.63 -18.60 42.06
CA GLU A 516 48.28 -19.86 41.42
C GLU A 516 46.76 -19.97 41.18
N LEU A 517 45.95 -19.48 42.11
CA LEU A 517 44.49 -19.39 41.93
C LEU A 517 44.13 -18.46 40.78
N LEU A 518 44.72 -17.25 40.72
CA LEU A 518 44.47 -16.30 39.62
C LEU A 518 44.95 -16.84 38.27
N GLN A 519 46.07 -17.57 38.22
CA GLN A 519 46.53 -18.25 37.02
C GLN A 519 45.57 -19.36 36.58
N SER A 520 45.04 -20.15 37.52
CA SER A 520 44.03 -21.16 37.19
C SER A 520 42.74 -20.53 36.67
N GLN A 521 42.27 -19.43 37.28
CA GLN A 521 41.08 -18.70 36.83
C GLN A 521 41.26 -18.08 35.43
N MET A 522 42.43 -17.51 35.13
CA MET A 522 42.75 -17.06 33.77
C MET A 522 42.74 -18.21 32.77
N LYS A 523 43.27 -19.38 33.13
CA LYS A 523 43.28 -20.54 32.25
C LYS A 523 41.86 -21.02 31.96
N THR A 524 40.99 -21.11 32.97
CA THR A 524 39.58 -21.49 32.79
C THR A 524 38.83 -20.48 31.92
N ALA A 525 39.10 -19.18 32.09
CA ALA A 525 38.50 -18.13 31.27
C ALA A 525 38.94 -18.21 29.79
N VAL A 526 40.20 -18.55 29.53
CA VAL A 526 40.70 -18.78 28.15
C VAL A 526 40.03 -20.01 27.52
N GLU A 527 39.91 -21.12 28.25
CA GLU A 527 39.23 -22.32 27.77
C GLU A 527 37.73 -22.08 27.50
N GLU A 528 37.10 -21.21 28.28
CA GLU A 528 35.72 -20.77 28.07
C GLU A 528 35.56 -19.88 26.83
N ILE A 529 36.51 -18.98 26.57
CA ILE A 529 36.55 -18.19 25.33
C ILE A 529 36.69 -19.11 24.12
N GLU A 530 37.61 -20.08 24.15
CA GLU A 530 37.80 -21.04 23.05
C GLU A 530 36.55 -21.89 22.79
N ARG A 531 35.81 -22.25 23.84
CA ARG A 531 34.54 -22.98 23.70
C ARG A 531 33.46 -22.10 23.06
N LYS A 532 33.33 -20.83 23.47
CA LYS A 532 32.40 -19.88 22.84
C LYS A 532 32.78 -19.59 21.39
N GLU A 533 34.06 -19.51 21.05
CA GLU A 533 34.51 -19.36 19.66
C GLU A 533 34.09 -20.56 18.79
N LYS A 534 34.18 -21.78 19.33
CA LYS A 534 33.70 -23.00 18.64
C LYS A 534 32.18 -23.03 18.48
N GLU A 535 31.43 -22.53 19.46
CA GLU A 535 29.97 -22.38 19.36
C GLU A 535 29.58 -21.34 18.30
N VAL A 536 30.23 -20.18 18.30
CA VAL A 536 30.05 -19.14 17.27
C VAL A 536 30.41 -19.66 15.87
N ALA A 537 31.46 -20.49 15.74
CA ALA A 537 31.80 -21.11 14.46
C ALA A 537 30.68 -22.04 13.94
N ARG A 538 30.08 -22.87 14.82
CA ARG A 538 28.95 -23.74 14.46
C ARG A 538 27.70 -22.94 14.10
N GLU A 539 27.43 -21.84 14.80
CA GLU A 539 26.30 -20.95 14.45
C GLU A 539 26.51 -20.27 13.10
N ARG A 540 27.75 -19.89 12.75
CA ARG A 540 28.08 -19.38 11.40
C ARG A 540 27.83 -20.42 10.33
N GLU A 541 28.28 -21.66 10.51
CA GLU A 541 28.02 -22.75 9.57
C GLU A 541 26.51 -23.04 9.42
N ALA A 542 25.75 -23.00 10.53
CA ALA A 542 24.30 -23.14 10.49
C ALA A 542 23.62 -21.98 9.71
N ASN A 543 24.09 -20.75 9.91
CA ASN A 543 23.60 -19.58 9.17
C ASN A 543 23.94 -19.66 7.67
N GLU A 544 25.13 -20.13 7.32
CA GLU A 544 25.50 -20.34 5.91
C GLU A 544 24.59 -21.37 5.24
N LEU A 545 24.23 -22.44 5.94
CA LEU A 545 23.26 -23.44 5.45
C LEU A 545 21.85 -22.86 5.31
N THR A 546 21.41 -21.99 6.23
CA THR A 546 20.13 -21.30 6.06
C THR A 546 20.16 -20.32 4.89
N ASP A 547 21.24 -19.58 4.70
CA ASP A 547 21.41 -18.66 3.57
C ASP A 547 21.42 -19.38 2.23
N GLN A 548 22.02 -20.58 2.17
CA GLN A 548 21.96 -21.43 0.98
C GLN A 548 20.54 -21.92 0.70
N ARG A 549 19.77 -22.28 1.74
CA ARG A 549 18.35 -22.67 1.59
C ARG A 549 17.49 -21.49 1.14
N VAL A 550 17.71 -20.30 1.70
CA VAL A 550 17.00 -19.07 1.28
C VAL A 550 17.32 -18.77 -0.19
N ARG A 551 18.60 -18.79 -0.59
CA ARG A 551 18.98 -18.59 -2.00
C ARG A 551 18.36 -19.63 -2.93
N ALA A 552 18.30 -20.90 -2.53
CA ALA A 552 17.65 -21.94 -3.34
C ALA A 552 16.13 -21.71 -3.49
N ILE A 553 15.46 -21.22 -2.45
CA ILE A 553 14.05 -20.84 -2.50
C ILE A 553 13.85 -19.62 -3.40
N GLU A 554 14.71 -18.60 -3.27
CA GLU A 554 14.67 -17.40 -4.11
C GLU A 554 14.87 -17.75 -5.59
N GLU A 555 15.84 -18.61 -5.92
CA GLU A 555 16.09 -19.10 -7.28
C GLU A 555 14.87 -19.83 -7.84
N LYS A 556 14.25 -20.69 -7.01
CA LYS A 556 13.04 -21.42 -7.40
C LYS A 556 11.87 -20.48 -7.65
N VAL A 557 11.61 -19.52 -6.76
CA VAL A 557 10.56 -18.50 -6.93
C VAL A 557 10.83 -17.66 -8.18
N ARG A 558 12.09 -17.26 -8.42
CA ARG A 558 12.48 -16.52 -9.62
C ARG A 558 12.17 -17.32 -10.89
N SER A 559 12.53 -18.61 -10.93
CA SER A 559 12.22 -19.48 -12.07
C SER A 559 10.71 -19.72 -12.27
N GLU A 560 9.93 -19.82 -11.19
CA GLU A 560 8.46 -19.91 -11.26
C GLU A 560 7.82 -18.61 -11.76
N CYS A 561 8.36 -17.46 -11.36
CA CYS A 561 7.94 -16.16 -11.89
C CYS A 561 8.30 -16.01 -13.38
N GLU A 562 9.50 -16.39 -13.78
CA GLU A 562 9.94 -16.34 -15.19
C GLU A 562 9.09 -17.26 -16.06
N THR A 563 8.79 -18.49 -15.62
CA THR A 563 7.91 -19.40 -16.35
C THR A 563 6.48 -18.87 -16.46
N ARG A 564 5.92 -18.29 -15.38
CA ARG A 564 4.61 -17.62 -15.45
C ARG A 564 4.61 -16.43 -16.40
N MET A 565 5.67 -15.61 -16.38
CA MET A 565 5.84 -14.50 -17.31
C MET A 565 5.90 -14.99 -18.77
N HIS A 566 6.65 -16.07 -19.05
CA HIS A 566 6.70 -16.66 -20.38
C HIS A 566 5.35 -17.24 -20.84
N VAL A 567 4.57 -17.86 -19.94
CA VAL A 567 3.22 -18.35 -20.28
C VAL A 567 2.30 -17.18 -20.63
N LEU A 568 2.31 -16.12 -19.83
CA LEU A 568 1.50 -14.92 -20.08
C LEU A 568 1.91 -14.22 -21.38
N ASP A 569 3.21 -14.11 -21.65
CA ASP A 569 3.73 -13.53 -22.89
C ASP A 569 3.34 -14.38 -24.10
N ALA A 570 3.44 -15.72 -24.00
CA ALA A 570 2.99 -16.64 -25.05
C ALA A 570 1.47 -16.58 -25.28
N GLU A 571 0.66 -16.37 -24.24
CA GLU A 571 -0.78 -16.16 -24.35
C GLU A 571 -1.11 -14.81 -25.00
N TRP A 572 -0.38 -13.76 -24.64
CA TRP A 572 -0.51 -12.45 -25.26
C TRP A 572 -0.16 -12.48 -26.74
N GLN A 573 0.96 -13.10 -27.10
CA GLN A 573 1.35 -13.29 -28.50
C GLN A 573 0.33 -14.14 -29.26
N ARG A 574 -0.26 -15.17 -28.65
CA ARG A 574 -1.35 -15.95 -29.26
C ARG A 574 -2.59 -15.09 -29.51
N LYS A 575 -3.01 -14.28 -28.55
CA LYS A 575 -4.15 -13.36 -28.72
C LYS A 575 -3.86 -12.32 -29.78
N LEU A 576 -2.66 -11.76 -29.81
CA LEU A 576 -2.24 -10.80 -30.83
C LEU A 576 -2.34 -11.41 -32.23
N ARG A 577 -1.79 -12.62 -32.42
CA ARG A 577 -1.92 -13.36 -33.69
C ARG A 577 -3.37 -13.66 -34.05
N GLN A 578 -4.23 -13.99 -33.08
CA GLN A 578 -5.67 -14.18 -33.33
C GLN A 578 -6.35 -12.89 -33.79
N PHE A 579 -6.00 -11.74 -33.21
CA PHE A 579 -6.50 -10.44 -33.65
C PHE A 579 -5.99 -10.09 -35.05
N GLU A 580 -4.71 -10.34 -35.34
CA GLU A 580 -4.13 -10.14 -36.67
C GLU A 580 -4.83 -11.02 -37.72
N ILE A 581 -5.05 -12.31 -37.43
CA ILE A 581 -5.77 -13.23 -38.32
C ILE A 581 -7.19 -12.74 -38.57
N LYS A 582 -7.95 -12.41 -37.51
CA LYS A 582 -9.32 -11.89 -37.64
C LYS A 582 -9.36 -10.61 -38.46
N HIS A 583 -8.41 -9.71 -38.24
CA HIS A 583 -8.35 -8.46 -38.99
C HIS A 583 -8.01 -8.70 -40.47
N VAL A 584 -7.11 -9.64 -40.77
CA VAL A 584 -6.81 -10.06 -42.14
C VAL A 584 -8.04 -10.70 -42.80
N GLU A 585 -8.79 -11.53 -42.07
CA GLU A 585 -10.04 -12.13 -42.55
C GLU A 585 -11.12 -11.06 -42.82
N GLU A 586 -11.30 -10.10 -41.91
CA GLU A 586 -12.23 -8.96 -42.07
C GLU A 586 -11.85 -8.09 -43.27
N VAL A 587 -10.56 -7.73 -43.40
CA VAL A 587 -10.07 -6.95 -44.54
C VAL A 587 -10.21 -7.73 -45.84
N GLY A 588 -9.97 -9.04 -45.83
CA GLY A 588 -10.19 -9.92 -46.98
C GLY A 588 -11.67 -10.01 -47.38
N ALA A 589 -12.58 -10.13 -46.42
CA ALA A 589 -14.02 -10.12 -46.67
C ALA A 589 -14.47 -8.77 -47.26
N MET A 590 -13.98 -7.66 -46.70
CA MET A 590 -14.26 -6.32 -47.23
C MET A 590 -13.68 -6.13 -48.64
N GLN A 591 -12.48 -6.63 -48.92
CA GLN A 591 -11.90 -6.61 -50.28
C GLN A 591 -12.76 -7.42 -51.26
N TYR A 592 -13.21 -8.61 -50.86
CA TYR A 592 -14.10 -9.43 -51.67
C TYR A 592 -15.44 -8.74 -51.95
N GLU A 593 -16.05 -8.09 -50.95
CA GLU A 593 -17.27 -7.30 -51.16
C GLU A 593 -17.04 -6.12 -52.11
N LEU A 594 -15.88 -5.47 -52.02
CA LEU A 594 -15.50 -4.35 -52.89
C LEU A 594 -15.28 -4.81 -54.33
N GLU A 595 -14.61 -5.95 -54.53
CA GLU A 595 -14.47 -6.60 -55.84
C GLU A 595 -15.83 -7.01 -56.42
N LYS A 596 -16.69 -7.63 -55.61
CA LYS A 596 -18.05 -8.01 -56.00
C LYS A 596 -18.86 -6.79 -56.44
N ALA A 597 -18.87 -5.73 -55.63
CA ALA A 597 -19.53 -4.46 -55.96
C ALA A 597 -18.93 -3.85 -57.24
N GLY A 598 -17.61 -3.95 -57.43
CA GLY A 598 -16.93 -3.52 -58.65
C GLY A 598 -17.42 -4.26 -59.89
N ILE A 599 -17.54 -5.59 -59.82
CA ILE A 599 -18.07 -6.43 -60.91
C ILE A 599 -19.54 -6.07 -61.21
N GLU A 600 -20.37 -5.91 -60.18
CA GLU A 600 -21.78 -5.51 -60.34
C GLU A 600 -21.91 -4.14 -60.99
N LEU A 601 -21.12 -3.16 -60.54
CA LEU A 601 -21.11 -1.81 -61.09
C LEU A 601 -20.66 -1.81 -62.56
N GLN A 602 -19.66 -2.64 -62.90
CA GLN A 602 -19.22 -2.83 -64.28
C GLN A 602 -20.28 -3.53 -65.15
N ALA A 603 -21.01 -4.49 -64.60
CA ALA A 603 -22.14 -5.13 -65.28
C ALA A 603 -23.27 -4.13 -65.56
N VAL A 604 -23.65 -3.29 -64.59
CA VAL A 604 -24.63 -2.21 -64.76
C VAL A 604 -24.17 -1.20 -65.80
N ARG A 605 -22.89 -0.83 -65.78
CA ARG A 605 -22.30 0.09 -66.77
C ARG A 605 -22.36 -0.47 -68.17
N ASN A 606 -22.07 -1.76 -68.35
CA ASN A 606 -22.19 -2.45 -69.63
C ASN A 606 -23.65 -2.53 -70.11
N ALA A 607 -24.60 -2.80 -69.19
CA ALA A 607 -26.02 -2.81 -69.51
C ALA A 607 -26.50 -1.43 -69.98
N ALA A 608 -26.10 -0.36 -69.29
CA ALA A 608 -26.42 1.01 -69.69
C ALA A 608 -25.83 1.38 -71.06
N ILE A 609 -24.61 0.95 -71.37
CA ILE A 609 -24.00 1.15 -72.70
C ILE A 609 -24.78 0.41 -73.79
N LEU A 610 -25.24 -0.81 -73.53
CA LEU A 610 -26.08 -1.56 -74.47
C LEU A 610 -27.44 -0.90 -74.68
N GLU A 611 -28.06 -0.40 -73.61
CA GLU A 611 -29.32 0.34 -73.68
C GLU A 611 -29.16 1.65 -74.47
N GLN A 612 -28.09 2.40 -74.23
CA GLN A 612 -27.76 3.58 -75.01
C GLN A 612 -27.62 3.26 -76.50
N LYS A 613 -26.86 2.22 -76.85
CA LYS A 613 -26.73 1.77 -78.26
C LYS A 613 -28.07 1.37 -78.87
N SER A 614 -28.95 0.73 -78.09
CA SER A 614 -30.30 0.37 -78.53
C SER A 614 -31.16 1.61 -78.80
N ILE A 615 -31.09 2.62 -77.92
CA ILE A 615 -31.78 3.91 -78.12
C ILE A 615 -31.23 4.63 -79.35
N GLU A 616 -29.91 4.69 -79.52
CA GLU A 616 -29.28 5.29 -80.70
C GLU A 616 -29.68 4.56 -81.99
N GLN A 617 -29.76 3.23 -81.99
CA GLN A 617 -30.25 2.45 -83.13
C GLN A 617 -31.71 2.75 -83.45
N LYS A 618 -32.59 2.81 -82.44
CA LYS A 618 -34.00 3.18 -82.63
C LYS A 618 -34.14 4.59 -83.18
N HIS A 619 -33.39 5.54 -82.62
CA HIS A 619 -33.38 6.92 -83.09
C HIS A 619 -32.90 7.03 -84.55
N ASN A 620 -31.84 6.32 -84.91
CA ASN A 620 -31.36 6.26 -86.30
C ASN A 620 -32.38 5.62 -87.24
N ALA A 621 -33.10 4.58 -86.81
CA ALA A 621 -34.18 3.98 -87.59
C ALA A 621 -35.36 4.95 -87.78
N GLU A 622 -35.73 5.69 -86.73
CA GLU A 622 -36.76 6.73 -86.81
C GLU A 622 -36.35 7.88 -87.74
N LEU A 623 -35.11 8.36 -87.64
CA LEU A 623 -34.56 9.37 -88.56
C LEU A 623 -34.57 8.88 -90.00
N THR A 624 -34.23 7.61 -90.23
CA THR A 624 -34.27 7.00 -91.57
C THR A 624 -35.70 6.95 -92.10
N CYS A 625 -36.67 6.53 -91.27
CA CYS A 625 -38.09 6.51 -91.62
C CYS A 625 -38.65 7.93 -91.90
N ILE A 626 -38.24 8.93 -91.11
CA ILE A 626 -38.59 10.33 -91.35
C ILE A 626 -37.99 10.81 -92.68
N ASN A 627 -36.71 10.52 -92.93
CA ASN A 627 -36.04 10.87 -94.18
C ASN A 627 -36.71 10.21 -95.39
N GLU A 628 -37.09 8.94 -95.30
CA GLU A 628 -37.85 8.26 -96.35
C GLU A 628 -39.21 8.92 -96.58
N LYS A 629 -39.96 9.26 -95.51
CA LYS A 629 -41.23 9.98 -95.63
C LYS A 629 -41.07 11.36 -96.28
N VAL A 630 -40.01 12.09 -95.92
CA VAL A 630 -39.68 13.39 -96.52
C VAL A 630 -39.31 13.22 -97.98
N LEU A 631 -38.49 12.23 -98.34
CA LEU A 631 -38.13 11.92 -99.73
C LEU A 631 -39.36 11.53 -100.55
N VAL A 632 -40.25 10.70 -100.00
CA VAL A 632 -41.53 10.37 -100.63
C VAL A 632 -42.37 11.63 -100.82
N ALA A 633 -42.55 12.46 -99.78
CA ALA A 633 -43.32 13.70 -99.89
C ALA A 633 -42.74 14.68 -100.92
N LEU A 634 -41.40 14.81 -100.99
CA LEU A 634 -40.70 15.59 -102.00
C LEU A 634 -40.95 15.02 -103.40
N ALA A 635 -40.81 13.70 -103.59
CA ALA A 635 -41.09 13.04 -104.87
C ALA A 635 -42.56 13.20 -105.30
N THR A 636 -43.52 13.10 -104.37
CA THR A 636 -44.94 13.35 -104.66
C THR A 636 -45.13 14.80 -105.09
N ARG A 637 -44.52 15.75 -104.38
CA ARG A 637 -44.61 17.17 -104.69
C ARG A 637 -43.96 17.49 -106.05
N ASP A 638 -42.82 16.89 -106.37
CA ASP A 638 -42.16 17.02 -107.68
C ASP A 638 -43.01 16.43 -108.81
N ASN A 639 -43.67 15.29 -108.58
CA ASN A 639 -44.63 14.74 -109.55
C ASN A 639 -45.86 15.64 -109.73
N THR A 640 -46.30 16.29 -108.65
CA THR A 640 -47.40 17.27 -108.71
C THR A 640 -46.98 18.53 -109.49
N LEU A 641 -45.75 19.01 -109.26
CA LEU A 641 -45.17 20.13 -110.01
C LEU A 641 -44.98 19.77 -111.49
N LYS A 642 -44.53 18.56 -111.81
CA LYS A 642 -44.43 18.08 -113.20
C LYS A 642 -45.80 18.06 -113.88
N THR A 643 -46.81 17.46 -113.25
CA THR A 643 -48.18 17.44 -113.81
C THR A 643 -48.78 18.83 -113.96
N GLN A 644 -48.55 19.75 -113.02
CA GLN A 644 -48.94 21.15 -113.17
C GLN A 644 -48.19 21.85 -114.31
N THR A 645 -46.89 21.58 -114.47
CA THR A 645 -46.07 22.12 -115.56
C THR A 645 -46.55 21.61 -116.91
N GLU A 646 -46.89 20.32 -117.01
CA GLU A 646 -47.50 19.72 -118.20
C GLU A 646 -48.87 20.36 -118.50
N GLN A 647 -49.74 20.54 -117.50
CA GLN A 647 -51.01 21.24 -117.67
C GLN A 647 -50.82 22.69 -118.14
N ILE A 648 -49.85 23.42 -117.59
CA ILE A 648 -49.49 24.76 -118.05
C ILE A 648 -49.03 24.73 -119.51
N SER A 649 -48.19 23.76 -119.89
CA SER A 649 -47.73 23.62 -121.28
C SER A 649 -48.87 23.32 -122.25
N VAL A 650 -49.83 22.47 -121.86
CA VAL A 650 -51.04 22.18 -122.65
C VAL A 650 -51.92 23.43 -122.77
N LEU A 651 -52.10 24.19 -121.69
CA LEU A 651 -52.84 25.46 -121.71
C LEU A 651 -52.13 26.52 -122.56
N GLN A 652 -50.80 26.60 -122.51
CA GLN A 652 -50.01 27.49 -123.35
C GLN A 652 -50.15 27.12 -124.83
N GLU A 653 -50.13 25.83 -125.20
CA GLU A 653 -50.35 25.40 -126.58
C GLU A 653 -51.79 25.65 -127.03
N ALA A 654 -52.78 25.45 -126.16
CA ALA A 654 -54.17 25.81 -126.45
C ALA A 654 -54.36 27.32 -126.67
N LEU A 655 -53.69 28.16 -125.87
CA LEU A 655 -53.66 29.61 -126.08
C LEU A 655 -52.96 29.98 -127.38
N ARG A 656 -51.83 29.35 -127.71
CA ARG A 656 -51.11 29.53 -128.98
C ARG A 656 -52.00 29.23 -130.18
N LEU A 657 -52.70 28.10 -130.16
CA LEU A 657 -53.66 27.72 -131.20
C LEU A 657 -54.84 28.69 -131.27
N ARG A 658 -55.37 29.14 -130.13
CA ARG A 658 -56.44 30.17 -130.09
C ARG A 658 -55.96 31.48 -130.72
N ASP A 659 -54.75 31.91 -130.39
CA ASP A 659 -54.16 33.15 -130.91
C ASP A 659 -53.85 33.03 -132.41
N GLU A 660 -53.42 31.86 -132.90
CA GLU A 660 -53.34 31.56 -134.33
C GLU A 660 -54.72 31.64 -135.02
N HIS A 661 -55.77 31.10 -134.40
CA HIS A 661 -57.15 31.20 -134.91
C HIS A 661 -57.66 32.65 -134.93
N ILE A 662 -57.36 33.44 -133.89
CA ILE A 662 -57.67 34.87 -133.83
C ILE A 662 -56.89 35.62 -134.92
N ALA A 663 -55.62 35.29 -135.15
CA ALA A 663 -54.81 35.88 -136.22
C ALA A 663 -55.37 35.55 -137.62
N ARG A 664 -55.81 34.31 -137.86
CA ARG A 664 -56.50 33.92 -139.10
C ARG A 664 -57.83 34.65 -139.28
N HIS A 665 -58.62 34.81 -138.21
CA HIS A 665 -59.85 35.61 -138.25
C HIS A 665 -59.60 37.09 -138.51
N ARG A 666 -58.50 37.66 -138.00
CA ARG A 666 -58.06 39.03 -138.31
C ARG A 666 -57.54 39.21 -139.74
N GLN A 667 -57.13 38.14 -140.43
CA GLN A 667 -56.76 38.18 -141.85
C GLN A 667 -57.96 38.03 -142.79
N LEU A 668 -59.11 37.54 -142.28
CA LEU A 668 -60.35 37.34 -143.05
C LEU A 668 -61.33 38.52 -142.93
N LEU A 669 -61.11 39.42 -141.97
CA LEU A 669 -61.74 40.73 -141.84
C LEU A 669 -60.84 41.78 -142.51
#